data_AF-A0A6G0WVN1-F1
#
_entry.id   AF-A0A6G0WVN1-F1
#
_cell.length_a   1.000
_cell.length_b   1.000
_cell.length_c   1.000
_cell.angle_alpha   90.00
_cell.angle_beta   90.00
_cell.angle_gamma   90.00
#
_symmetry.space_group_name_H-M   'P 1'
#
loop_
_entity.id
_entity.type
_entity.pdbx_description
1 polymer ?
#
loop_
_entity_poly.entity_id
_entity_poly.type
_entity_poly.pdbx_seq_one_letter_code
_entity_poly.pdbx_strand_id
1 'polypeptide(L)'
;MEASGEEAALSALRQVVGPQASNDELRELLLKVNGDVDAAALNYVQDKSTPQTTLSVETQALDSLKDLLGEDVEKETMLELLKRSNFDVSAAIDLFFCEKAQAHISIEDSNAATSTEVSTQSPPPPPPAATQAHDPHKFHANEEYEVEITDGDLKWKIGNVLGRIVVQDVTAGGAAHRANIQKADVLIECSGNPVKENNVGPIVTRLSKEVVTVPVKLRFRRADHTNAHEEKKDVPTPPSSEVSMERPVVEKYGIEIFESALDTMRQAASDSEKYSSDLLLQYYVWSEGNVPLAMDQLFQPVPLLPNFSNVVGHEWFSDDGTVNHANPDWPLYDVSFPTGPMGITVENIHERTIVVNVKDGTSAARGNVTVDSWLVAINGECITHLTHRETLHRIHTLPRPLLLSFCVTPGPWLPALKQNMEVNIRHIQSANPSERHELYVSDEDRTSFKRFERKLTWALKCLPSVACNVLLNAAENEAYVVPADLKYTPAEPTGQPCAARQALQAKLRNLNSQVDKGEHDVVGLLRGLTKLSLWSIQLTKTDAEHAEHAWWIFHLVLDVFENGSVMEKSATWDAIVDGLKAVSEALSTPDYVRVLPALIARLSFYSSPSSRIIPLVLLPLAYPRVEGDMAVQLRGLFERLTLDDAPLVRRAAVYSLSELAVAIGSKSIAWAVTSLEKLCSDHSDLVRLYAVKAIAALGPVVAPLDEASLRLVRCQLLPLVNSFVTDSDWQVRHQTVEMIPSLLAVLGSDLTDVLVDHFVELGRDPNMEVRIAAARTAFALCEALNTSIDQHVEDGQERPLHAKVQSSILPAFFSLSRDPTASVRRAVATSLGSAISILGASQANLLETMIKQLIGDKDTMTGQYVVEQLAHASEHLSESLEKLLVSHVEKIAKARQWRLRLLAVESVQKWSRPSVPPTLVVLTLSLLEDSVCQVRLSAVSALVRITELSGSEWLASTGLAPVLNLLDQSFQLQLAGLEALRLLANGHLMAAAQLDLVVDLLIVKATKSKTDSIRVKADAILDTLSESGQVARAKIEEAKASAEEAAPASVESPERVAPEQH
;
A
#
# COMPACT_ATOMS: atom_id res chain seq x y z
N MET A 1 55.88 45.59 -5.78
CA MET A 1 55.11 44.34 -5.89
C MET A 1 53.62 44.54 -5.63
N GLU A 2 53.18 45.62 -4.97
CA GLU A 2 51.74 45.87 -4.73
C GLU A 2 50.99 46.44 -5.95
N ALA A 3 51.62 47.28 -6.79
CA ALA A 3 50.96 47.89 -7.95
C ALA A 3 50.51 46.88 -9.04
N SER A 4 51.13 45.70 -9.15
CA SER A 4 50.73 44.68 -10.12
C SER A 4 49.54 43.83 -9.68
N GLY A 5 49.25 43.78 -8.37
CA GLY A 5 48.11 43.03 -7.83
C GLY A 5 46.79 43.78 -8.01
N GLU A 6 46.82 45.10 -7.83
CA GLU A 6 45.63 45.95 -7.94
C GLU A 6 45.11 46.06 -9.39
N GLU A 7 46.02 46.16 -10.37
CA GLU A 7 45.63 46.16 -11.79
C GLU A 7 45.06 44.82 -12.26
N ALA A 8 45.56 43.70 -11.72
CA ALA A 8 45.03 42.37 -11.99
C ALA A 8 43.64 42.17 -11.37
N ALA A 9 43.43 42.62 -10.13
CA ALA A 9 42.13 42.58 -9.46
C ALA A 9 41.10 43.47 -10.17
N LEU A 10 41.52 44.67 -10.63
CA LEU A 10 40.65 45.56 -11.41
C LEU A 10 40.23 44.93 -12.74
N SER A 11 41.17 44.30 -13.44
CA SER A 11 40.89 43.61 -14.70
C SER A 11 39.97 42.41 -14.49
N ALA A 12 40.16 41.64 -13.41
CA ALA A 12 39.30 40.51 -13.07
C ALA A 12 37.89 40.96 -12.69
N LEU A 13 37.75 41.99 -11.85
CA LEU A 13 36.45 42.55 -11.50
C LEU A 13 35.71 43.09 -12.73
N ARG A 14 36.43 43.70 -13.67
CA ARG A 14 35.85 44.20 -14.92
C ARG A 14 35.35 43.08 -15.85
N GLN A 15 35.97 41.91 -15.82
CA GLN A 15 35.44 40.73 -16.53
C GLN A 15 34.13 40.24 -15.92
N VAL A 16 33.97 40.34 -14.60
CA VAL A 16 32.76 39.91 -13.89
C VAL A 16 31.62 40.94 -14.01
N VAL A 17 31.94 42.22 -13.88
CA VAL A 17 30.97 43.33 -13.81
C VAL A 17 30.56 43.87 -15.20
N GLY A 18 31.39 43.64 -16.23
CA GLY A 18 31.16 44.11 -17.59
C GLY A 18 31.61 45.56 -17.85
N PRO A 19 31.55 46.03 -19.11
CA PRO A 19 32.20 47.29 -19.55
C PRO A 19 31.50 48.57 -19.07
N GLN A 20 30.33 48.45 -18.43
CA GLN A 20 29.44 49.54 -18.06
C GLN A 20 29.91 50.34 -16.83
N ALA A 21 30.83 49.79 -16.02
CA ALA A 21 31.38 50.44 -14.83
C ALA A 21 32.71 51.16 -15.14
N SER A 22 32.88 52.35 -14.60
CA SER A 22 34.14 53.10 -14.73
C SER A 22 35.25 52.48 -13.87
N ASN A 23 36.50 52.63 -14.28
CA ASN A 23 37.64 52.05 -13.54
C ASN A 23 37.77 52.64 -12.14
N ASP A 24 37.30 53.88 -11.91
CA ASP A 24 37.37 54.52 -10.60
C ASP A 24 36.31 53.95 -9.63
N GLU A 25 35.10 53.66 -10.11
CA GLU A 25 34.06 52.96 -9.34
C GLU A 25 34.50 51.53 -8.96
N LEU A 26 35.12 50.80 -9.90
CA LEU A 26 35.62 49.44 -9.65
C LEU A 26 36.78 49.43 -8.64
N ARG A 27 37.66 50.44 -8.67
CA ARG A 27 38.73 50.60 -7.66
C ARG A 27 38.15 50.88 -6.28
N GLU A 28 37.13 51.73 -6.19
CA GLU A 28 36.50 52.07 -4.91
C GLU A 28 35.80 50.85 -4.28
N LEU A 29 35.16 50.02 -5.11
CA LEU A 29 34.58 48.75 -4.68
C LEU A 29 35.64 47.76 -4.19
N LEU A 30 36.74 47.60 -4.92
CA LEU A 30 37.86 46.76 -4.49
C LEU A 30 38.50 47.26 -3.20
N LEU A 31 38.63 48.57 -3.02
CA LEU A 31 39.12 49.18 -1.77
C LEU A 31 38.21 48.87 -0.58
N LYS A 32 36.88 48.90 -0.77
CA LYS A 32 35.91 48.60 0.30
C LYS A 32 35.99 47.16 0.79
N VAL A 33 36.39 46.23 -0.07
CA VAL A 33 36.50 44.79 0.26
C VAL A 33 37.94 44.28 0.25
N ASN A 34 38.92 45.19 0.40
CA ASN A 34 40.35 44.85 0.53
C ASN A 34 40.94 44.01 -0.63
N GLY A 35 40.47 44.25 -1.85
CA GLY A 35 40.96 43.61 -3.08
C GLY A 35 40.29 42.30 -3.47
N ASP A 36 39.25 41.87 -2.74
CA ASP A 36 38.45 40.69 -3.07
C ASP A 36 37.50 40.97 -4.25
N VAL A 37 37.76 40.31 -5.38
CA VAL A 37 37.02 40.51 -6.63
C VAL A 37 35.58 39.97 -6.54
N ASP A 38 35.36 38.86 -5.84
CA ASP A 38 34.04 38.24 -5.77
C ASP A 38 33.11 39.03 -4.85
N ALA A 39 33.63 39.52 -3.72
CA ALA A 39 32.88 40.39 -2.82
C ALA A 39 32.54 41.75 -3.46
N ALA A 40 33.47 42.32 -4.25
CA ALA A 40 33.24 43.57 -4.96
C ALA A 40 32.17 43.43 -6.06
N ALA A 41 32.17 42.30 -6.78
CA ALA A 41 31.17 42.02 -7.81
C ALA A 41 29.78 41.86 -7.21
N LEU A 42 29.67 41.20 -6.06
CA LEU A 42 28.40 40.99 -5.37
C LEU A 42 27.76 42.33 -4.92
N ASN A 43 28.58 43.22 -4.38
CA ASN A 43 28.14 44.56 -3.97
C ASN A 43 27.68 45.41 -5.18
N TYR A 44 28.39 45.32 -6.31
CA TYR A 44 27.99 46.05 -7.53
C TYR A 44 26.63 45.56 -8.08
N VAL A 45 26.38 44.25 -8.04
CA VAL A 45 25.10 43.66 -8.50
C VAL A 45 23.96 44.06 -7.56
N GLN A 46 24.20 44.11 -6.26
CA GLN A 46 23.20 44.56 -5.29
C GLN A 46 22.88 46.05 -5.46
N ASP A 47 23.87 46.92 -5.62
CA ASP A 47 23.66 48.38 -5.79
C ASP A 47 22.97 48.76 -7.11
N LYS A 48 23.08 47.94 -8.18
CA LYS A 48 22.37 48.17 -9.46
C LYS A 48 21.00 47.50 -9.59
N SER A 49 20.57 46.73 -8.59
CA SER A 49 19.29 46.01 -8.60
C SER A 49 18.06 46.84 -8.17
N THR A 50 18.20 48.17 -8.05
CA THR A 50 17.11 49.12 -7.81
C THR A 50 17.42 50.39 -8.63
N PRO A 51 16.64 50.81 -9.66
CA PRO A 51 15.16 50.80 -9.77
C PRO A 51 14.57 50.56 -11.20
N GLN A 52 13.73 49.54 -11.40
CA GLN A 52 12.76 49.46 -12.52
C GLN A 52 11.39 48.87 -12.14
N THR A 53 11.19 48.49 -10.88
CA THR A 53 10.00 47.76 -10.41
C THR A 53 8.76 48.63 -10.19
N THR A 54 8.89 49.95 -10.11
CA THR A 54 7.73 50.81 -9.80
C THR A 54 6.78 50.98 -10.98
N LEU A 55 7.29 51.19 -12.21
CA LEU A 55 6.41 51.43 -13.36
C LEU A 55 5.63 50.19 -13.81
N SER A 56 6.17 48.97 -13.63
CA SER A 56 5.48 47.73 -14.02
C SER A 56 4.44 47.29 -13.00
N VAL A 57 4.68 47.55 -11.70
CA VAL A 57 3.71 47.24 -10.63
C VAL A 57 2.48 48.14 -10.76
N GLU A 58 2.65 49.43 -11.10
CA GLU A 58 1.53 50.34 -11.31
C GLU A 58 0.64 49.93 -12.50
N THR A 59 1.25 49.52 -13.63
CA THR A 59 0.49 49.08 -14.81
C THR A 59 -0.19 47.74 -14.56
N GLN A 60 0.52 46.79 -13.96
CA GLN A 60 -0.03 45.45 -13.67
C GLN A 60 -1.14 45.50 -12.61
N ALA A 61 -1.01 46.35 -11.58
CA ALA A 61 -2.04 46.54 -10.57
C ALA A 61 -3.27 47.27 -11.14
N LEU A 62 -3.07 48.22 -12.06
CA LEU A 62 -4.17 48.92 -12.74
C LEU A 62 -4.94 48.00 -13.69
N ASP A 63 -4.25 47.17 -14.46
CA ASP A 63 -4.90 46.21 -15.35
C ASP A 63 -5.65 45.14 -14.53
N SER A 64 -5.04 44.64 -13.45
CA SER A 64 -5.70 43.70 -12.53
C SER A 64 -6.94 44.32 -11.86
N LEU A 65 -6.86 45.59 -11.41
CA LEU A 65 -8.01 46.25 -10.79
C LEU A 65 -9.12 46.54 -11.79
N LYS A 66 -8.76 46.85 -13.05
CA LYS A 66 -9.71 47.07 -14.15
C LYS A 66 -10.47 45.79 -14.50
N ASP A 67 -9.79 44.65 -14.56
CA ASP A 67 -10.41 43.35 -14.80
C ASP A 67 -11.37 42.96 -13.66
N LEU A 68 -11.08 43.36 -12.42
CA LEU A 68 -11.86 42.98 -11.22
C LEU A 68 -13.04 43.92 -10.90
N LEU A 69 -12.93 45.23 -11.17
CA LEU A 69 -14.02 46.20 -10.92
C LEU A 69 -14.95 46.40 -12.13
N GLY A 70 -14.54 45.94 -13.32
CA GLY A 70 -15.30 46.05 -14.57
C GLY A 70 -15.14 47.41 -15.28
N GLU A 71 -15.54 47.47 -16.55
CA GLU A 71 -15.35 48.67 -17.41
C GLU A 71 -16.16 49.91 -16.97
N ASP A 72 -17.11 49.75 -16.04
CA ASP A 72 -18.01 50.81 -15.57
C ASP A 72 -17.32 51.80 -14.59
N VAL A 73 -16.09 51.54 -14.14
CA VAL A 73 -15.33 52.40 -13.20
C VAL A 73 -14.28 53.22 -13.94
N GLU A 74 -14.28 54.54 -13.74
CA GLU A 74 -13.33 55.45 -14.39
C GLU A 74 -11.87 55.16 -13.99
N LYS A 75 -10.96 55.24 -14.97
CA LYS A 75 -9.52 54.95 -14.79
C LYS A 75 -8.86 55.84 -13.74
N GLU A 76 -9.29 57.10 -13.62
CA GLU A 76 -8.79 58.04 -12.61
C GLU A 76 -9.14 57.60 -11.19
N THR A 77 -10.37 57.12 -10.98
CA THR A 77 -10.83 56.56 -9.71
C THR A 77 -10.06 55.29 -9.32
N MET A 78 -9.79 54.39 -10.28
CA MET A 78 -8.97 53.19 -10.04
C MET A 78 -7.52 53.52 -9.66
N LEU A 79 -6.92 54.52 -10.31
CA LEU A 79 -5.58 55.00 -9.97
C LEU A 79 -5.55 55.66 -8.58
N GLU A 80 -6.60 56.37 -8.18
CA GLU A 80 -6.71 56.97 -6.86
C GLU A 80 -6.88 55.91 -5.75
N LEU A 81 -7.68 54.87 -6.00
CA LEU A 81 -7.81 53.72 -5.11
C LEU A 81 -6.51 52.96 -4.94
N LEU A 82 -5.78 52.71 -6.03
CA LEU A 82 -4.46 52.07 -5.98
C LEU A 82 -3.45 52.94 -5.21
N LYS A 83 -3.44 54.25 -5.41
CA LYS A 83 -2.56 55.15 -4.64
C LYS A 83 -2.89 55.12 -3.14
N ARG A 84 -4.17 55.09 -2.77
CA ARG A 84 -4.62 55.07 -1.37
C ARG A 84 -4.40 53.72 -0.69
N SER A 85 -4.25 52.66 -1.47
CA SER A 85 -3.98 51.28 -1.01
C SER A 85 -2.54 50.84 -1.21
N ASN A 86 -1.60 51.76 -1.54
CA ASN A 86 -0.20 51.43 -1.84
C ASN A 86 -0.04 50.36 -2.94
N PHE A 87 -0.87 50.43 -3.98
CA PHE A 87 -0.91 49.53 -5.14
C PHE A 87 -1.27 48.07 -4.80
N ASP A 88 -1.83 47.82 -3.62
CA ASP A 88 -2.44 46.55 -3.26
C ASP A 88 -3.85 46.47 -3.86
N VAL A 89 -4.02 45.60 -4.86
CA VAL A 89 -5.28 45.40 -5.60
C VAL A 89 -6.40 44.94 -4.66
N SER A 90 -6.14 44.09 -3.66
CA SER A 90 -7.17 43.65 -2.72
C SER A 90 -7.62 44.79 -1.81
N ALA A 91 -6.69 45.60 -1.30
CA ALA A 91 -7.04 46.73 -0.44
C ALA A 91 -7.76 47.85 -1.22
N ALA A 92 -7.40 48.07 -2.49
CA ALA A 92 -8.11 49.00 -3.38
C ALA A 92 -9.57 48.61 -3.60
N ILE A 93 -9.84 47.31 -3.81
CA ILE A 93 -11.19 46.76 -3.93
C ILE A 93 -11.97 47.00 -2.64
N ASP A 94 -11.38 46.70 -1.49
CA ASP A 94 -12.04 46.87 -0.19
C ASP A 94 -12.42 48.35 0.06
N LEU A 95 -11.54 49.31 -0.27
CA LEU A 95 -11.82 50.75 -0.18
C LEU A 95 -12.96 51.21 -1.10
N PHE A 96 -12.98 50.76 -2.36
CA PHE A 96 -14.01 51.14 -3.33
C PHE A 96 -15.43 50.78 -2.86
N PHE A 97 -15.60 49.55 -2.38
CA PHE A 97 -16.90 49.07 -1.90
C PHE A 97 -17.32 49.74 -0.58
N CYS A 98 -16.37 50.07 0.32
CA CYS A 98 -16.67 50.80 1.55
C CYS A 98 -17.11 52.25 1.30
N GLU A 99 -16.46 52.96 0.37
CA GLU A 99 -16.84 54.34 0.03
C GLU A 99 -18.21 54.43 -0.62
N LYS A 100 -18.55 53.46 -1.49
CA LYS A 100 -19.92 53.37 -2.04
C LYS A 100 -20.98 53.08 -0.99
N ALA A 101 -20.69 52.22 0.00
CA ALA A 101 -21.61 51.97 1.10
C ALA A 101 -21.89 53.26 1.90
N GLN A 102 -20.85 54.05 2.20
CA GLN A 102 -20.97 55.31 2.94
C GLN A 102 -21.68 56.42 2.14
N ALA A 103 -21.45 56.49 0.82
CA ALA A 103 -22.12 57.45 -0.05
C ALA A 103 -23.64 57.20 -0.13
N HIS A 104 -24.08 55.94 -0.13
CA HIS A 104 -25.51 55.59 -0.11
C HIS A 104 -26.21 55.93 1.21
N ILE A 105 -25.54 55.75 2.35
CA ILE A 105 -26.05 56.16 3.68
C ILE A 105 -26.27 57.68 3.73
N SER A 106 -25.33 58.44 3.15
CA SER A 106 -25.40 59.91 3.11
C SER A 106 -26.57 60.45 2.27
N ILE A 107 -27.04 59.69 1.27
CA ILE A 107 -28.14 60.07 0.38
C ILE A 107 -29.50 59.84 1.06
N GLU A 108 -29.66 58.77 1.85
CA GLU A 108 -30.91 58.49 2.57
C GLU A 108 -31.17 59.50 3.71
N ASP A 109 -30.12 59.99 4.41
CA ASP A 109 -30.25 61.03 5.43
C ASP A 109 -30.54 62.44 4.86
N SER A 110 -30.14 62.69 3.61
CA SER A 110 -30.34 64.00 2.95
C SER A 110 -31.76 64.22 2.40
N ASN A 111 -32.52 63.13 2.16
CA ASN A 111 -33.91 63.19 1.65
C ASN A 111 -34.97 63.43 2.76
N ALA A 112 -34.57 63.51 4.03
CA ALA A 112 -35.46 63.74 5.17
C ALA A 112 -35.58 65.22 5.62
N ALA A 113 -34.89 66.17 4.98
CA ALA A 113 -34.81 67.57 5.44
C ALA A 113 -35.18 68.60 4.37
N THR A 114 -36.40 68.54 3.85
CA THR A 114 -37.06 69.72 3.26
C THR A 114 -38.50 69.79 3.72
N SER A 115 -38.73 70.52 4.80
CA SER A 115 -40.04 70.96 5.27
C SER A 115 -40.05 72.48 5.42
N THR A 116 -41.01 73.15 4.78
CA THR A 116 -41.68 74.41 5.19
C THR A 116 -42.77 74.68 4.14
N GLU A 117 -44.03 74.99 4.41
CA GLU A 117 -44.84 75.31 5.60
C GLU A 117 -46.31 75.01 5.23
N VAL A 118 -47.15 74.70 6.21
CA VAL A 118 -48.28 75.56 6.65
C VAL A 118 -49.19 74.77 7.61
N SER A 119 -49.41 75.40 8.76
CA SER A 119 -50.21 74.99 9.92
C SER A 119 -51.72 75.07 9.65
N THR A 120 -52.54 74.17 10.23
CA THR A 120 -53.42 74.48 11.39
C THR A 120 -54.31 73.28 11.82
N GLN A 121 -54.22 72.97 13.12
CA GLN A 121 -55.28 72.59 14.08
C GLN A 121 -56.10 71.26 13.96
N SER A 122 -55.68 70.29 14.79
CA SER A 122 -56.37 69.45 15.82
C SER A 122 -57.92 69.37 15.87
N PRO A 123 -58.60 68.32 16.44
CA PRO A 123 -58.17 67.45 17.57
C PRO A 123 -58.65 65.95 17.55
N PRO A 124 -58.31 65.13 18.58
CA PRO A 124 -58.48 63.66 18.65
C PRO A 124 -59.67 63.23 19.56
N PRO A 125 -59.77 61.99 20.11
CA PRO A 125 -59.82 60.63 19.54
C PRO A 125 -61.18 59.93 19.90
N PRO A 126 -61.37 58.62 19.63
CA PRO A 126 -61.39 57.69 20.79
C PRO A 126 -60.70 56.32 20.55
N PRO A 127 -60.27 55.63 21.61
CA PRO A 127 -59.68 54.29 21.60
C PRO A 127 -60.75 53.21 21.96
N PRO A 128 -60.39 51.93 22.16
CA PRO A 128 -59.54 51.04 21.36
C PRO A 128 -60.32 49.77 20.94
N ALA A 129 -59.84 49.06 19.92
CA ALA A 129 -60.12 47.63 19.77
C ALA A 129 -58.81 46.91 19.49
N ALA A 130 -58.41 46.06 20.45
CA ALA A 130 -57.24 45.21 20.34
C ALA A 130 -57.49 44.10 19.32
N THR A 131 -56.54 43.82 18.43
CA THR A 131 -56.11 42.43 18.17
C THR A 131 -54.82 42.35 17.35
N GLN A 132 -53.92 41.51 17.89
CA GLN A 132 -52.92 40.65 17.24
C GLN A 132 -51.62 41.28 16.70
N ALA A 133 -50.55 40.99 17.46
CA ALA A 133 -49.17 41.16 17.07
C ALA A 133 -48.78 40.11 16.01
N HIS A 134 -48.14 40.56 14.92
CA HIS A 134 -47.40 39.72 13.99
C HIS A 134 -46.00 39.41 14.56
N ASP A 135 -45.57 38.16 14.45
CA ASP A 135 -44.17 37.73 14.67
C ASP A 135 -43.27 38.32 13.56
N PRO A 136 -42.15 38.99 13.87
CA PRO A 136 -41.42 39.81 12.88
C PRO A 136 -40.37 39.09 12.01
N HIS A 137 -40.24 37.75 12.01
CA HIS A 137 -39.11 37.09 11.32
C HIS A 137 -39.45 35.77 10.59
N LYS A 138 -40.22 35.83 9.50
CA LYS A 138 -40.24 34.79 8.45
C LYS A 138 -40.38 35.43 7.07
N PHE A 139 -39.35 35.35 6.23
CA PHE A 139 -39.43 35.72 4.80
C PHE A 139 -39.93 34.52 3.98
N HIS A 140 -40.80 34.77 3.00
CA HIS A 140 -41.32 33.76 2.09
C HIS A 140 -40.33 33.44 0.95
N ALA A 141 -40.60 32.35 0.24
CA ALA A 141 -39.84 31.91 -0.93
C ALA A 141 -39.81 32.97 -2.05
N ASN A 142 -38.65 33.17 -2.68
CA ASN A 142 -38.38 34.19 -3.72
C ASN A 142 -38.52 35.66 -3.28
N GLU A 143 -38.68 35.94 -1.98
CA GLU A 143 -38.62 37.31 -1.48
C GLU A 143 -37.17 37.82 -1.45
N GLU A 144 -37.00 39.07 -1.89
CA GLU A 144 -35.74 39.79 -1.73
C GLU A 144 -35.75 40.51 -0.39
N TYR A 145 -34.66 40.40 0.35
CA TYR A 145 -34.48 41.09 1.61
C TYR A 145 -33.07 41.67 1.68
N GLU A 146 -32.95 42.79 2.40
CA GLU A 146 -31.71 43.52 2.56
C GLU A 146 -31.28 43.48 4.01
N VAL A 147 -29.98 43.31 4.24
CA VAL A 147 -29.37 43.27 5.56
C VAL A 147 -28.15 44.17 5.56
N GLU A 148 -28.07 45.04 6.55
CA GLU A 148 -26.85 45.75 6.89
C GLU A 148 -26.11 44.99 7.99
N ILE A 149 -24.87 44.59 7.70
CA ILE A 149 -24.00 43.93 8.66
C ILE A 149 -22.98 44.95 9.16
N THR A 150 -23.02 45.18 10.48
CA THR A 150 -22.16 46.12 11.20
C THR A 150 -21.05 45.43 12.02
N ASP A 151 -21.01 44.10 11.98
CA ASP A 151 -20.00 43.25 12.63
C ASP A 151 -19.13 42.56 11.58
N GLY A 152 -17.81 42.67 11.69
CA GLY A 152 -16.85 42.23 10.67
C GLY A 152 -16.71 40.71 10.55
N ASP A 153 -17.20 39.94 11.52
CA ASP A 153 -17.09 38.47 11.53
C ASP A 153 -18.40 37.81 11.08
N LEU A 154 -18.47 37.50 9.78
CA LEU A 154 -19.69 37.04 9.12
C LEU A 154 -20.12 35.62 9.55
N LYS A 155 -19.16 34.76 9.91
CA LYS A 155 -19.34 33.34 10.29
C LYS A 155 -20.29 32.55 9.39
N TRP A 156 -19.99 32.57 8.11
CA TRP A 156 -20.72 31.86 7.06
C TRP A 156 -19.75 31.26 6.04
N LYS A 157 -20.26 30.39 5.15
CA LYS A 157 -19.55 29.98 3.94
C LYS A 157 -20.41 30.35 2.74
N ILE A 158 -19.80 30.99 1.75
CA ILE A 158 -20.43 31.35 0.48
C ILE A 158 -19.61 30.74 -0.67
N GLY A 159 -20.24 30.48 -1.80
CA GLY A 159 -19.55 29.99 -3.00
C GLY A 159 -20.13 30.56 -4.28
N ASN A 160 -19.31 30.57 -5.34
CA ASN A 160 -19.77 30.88 -6.68
C ASN A 160 -20.42 29.63 -7.30
N VAL A 161 -21.73 29.69 -7.55
CA VAL A 161 -22.50 28.64 -8.22
C VAL A 161 -23.12 29.26 -9.46
N LEU A 162 -22.64 28.87 -10.65
CA LEU A 162 -23.15 29.34 -11.95
C LEU A 162 -23.20 30.87 -12.09
N GLY A 163 -22.14 31.57 -11.67
CA GLY A 163 -22.05 33.04 -11.75
C GLY A 163 -22.90 33.78 -10.70
N ARG A 164 -23.34 33.08 -9.65
CA ARG A 164 -24.11 33.64 -8.53
C ARG A 164 -23.44 33.30 -7.20
N ILE A 165 -23.59 34.18 -6.23
CA ILE A 165 -23.05 33.98 -4.89
C ILE A 165 -24.12 33.33 -4.03
N VAL A 166 -23.90 32.09 -3.62
CA VAL A 166 -24.86 31.29 -2.85
C VAL A 166 -24.30 30.99 -1.47
N VAL A 167 -25.12 31.20 -0.44
CA VAL A 167 -24.76 30.85 0.95
C VAL A 167 -24.76 29.33 1.10
N GLN A 168 -23.61 28.75 1.40
CA GLN A 168 -23.45 27.29 1.54
C GLN A 168 -23.68 26.82 2.98
N ASP A 169 -23.30 27.65 3.94
CA ASP A 169 -23.46 27.36 5.37
C ASP A 169 -23.48 28.64 6.21
N VAL A 170 -24.15 28.61 7.37
CA VAL A 170 -24.24 29.75 8.30
C VAL A 170 -24.05 29.23 9.72
N THR A 171 -23.03 29.73 10.42
CA THR A 171 -22.74 29.30 11.79
C THR A 171 -23.74 29.92 12.76
N ALA A 172 -24.40 29.09 13.57
CA ALA A 172 -25.36 29.55 14.57
C ALA A 172 -24.74 30.59 15.54
N GLY A 173 -25.45 31.70 15.75
CA GLY A 173 -25.00 32.81 16.59
C GLY A 173 -24.02 33.81 15.95
N GLY A 174 -23.53 33.54 14.73
CA GLY A 174 -22.69 34.46 13.95
C GLY A 174 -23.42 35.65 13.35
N ALA A 175 -22.70 36.64 12.79
CA ALA A 175 -23.32 37.86 12.26
C ALA A 175 -24.31 37.56 11.12
N ALA A 176 -23.99 36.64 10.21
CA ALA A 176 -24.93 36.20 9.16
C ALA A 176 -26.18 35.48 9.73
N HIS A 177 -26.02 34.69 10.80
CA HIS A 177 -27.15 34.03 11.46
C HIS A 177 -28.07 35.03 12.16
N ARG A 178 -27.51 36.03 12.85
CA ARG A 178 -28.27 37.11 13.50
C ARG A 178 -28.98 38.01 12.48
N ALA A 179 -28.43 38.11 11.28
CA ALA A 179 -29.02 38.76 10.12
C ALA A 179 -30.13 37.94 9.42
N ASN A 180 -30.48 36.75 9.93
CA ASN A 180 -31.47 35.83 9.36
C ASN A 180 -31.13 35.34 7.94
N ILE A 181 -29.84 35.30 7.61
CA ILE A 181 -29.34 34.74 6.36
C ILE A 181 -29.34 33.22 6.48
N GLN A 182 -29.88 32.54 5.46
CA GLN A 182 -30.06 31.10 5.46
C GLN A 182 -29.21 30.43 4.39
N LYS A 183 -28.99 29.12 4.58
CA LYS A 183 -28.38 28.28 3.55
C LYS A 183 -29.21 28.38 2.25
N ALA A 184 -28.47 28.49 1.17
CA ALA A 184 -28.83 28.76 -0.22
C ALA A 184 -29.62 30.04 -0.53
N ASP A 185 -29.67 31.00 0.39
CA ASP A 185 -29.95 32.38 0.00
C ASP A 185 -28.91 32.83 -1.04
N VAL A 186 -29.39 33.51 -2.09
CA VAL A 186 -28.57 33.98 -3.21
C VAL A 186 -28.30 35.47 -3.02
N LEU A 187 -27.04 35.87 -2.93
CA LEU A 187 -26.64 37.27 -2.86
C LEU A 187 -26.74 37.90 -4.25
N ILE A 188 -27.53 38.97 -4.36
CA ILE A 188 -27.80 39.67 -5.62
C ILE A 188 -27.09 41.03 -5.66
N GLU A 189 -26.84 41.65 -4.50
CA GLU A 189 -26.21 42.97 -4.43
C GLU A 189 -25.32 43.10 -3.21
N CYS A 190 -24.14 43.70 -3.37
CA CYS A 190 -23.19 43.98 -2.30
C CYS A 190 -22.81 45.47 -2.33
N SER A 191 -23.20 46.21 -1.29
CA SER A 191 -22.86 47.63 -1.08
C SER A 191 -23.18 48.53 -2.29
N GLY A 192 -24.39 48.39 -2.85
CA GLY A 192 -24.83 49.18 -4.00
C GLY A 192 -24.35 48.65 -5.36
N ASN A 193 -23.66 47.51 -5.40
CA ASN A 193 -23.17 46.90 -6.64
C ASN A 193 -23.86 45.56 -6.91
N PRO A 194 -24.61 45.43 -8.02
CA PRO A 194 -25.26 44.18 -8.38
C PRO A 194 -24.21 43.12 -8.73
N VAL A 195 -24.46 41.89 -8.29
CA VAL A 195 -23.64 40.73 -8.59
C VAL A 195 -23.83 40.36 -10.06
N LYS A 196 -22.76 40.47 -10.84
CA LYS A 196 -22.66 40.19 -12.28
C LYS A 196 -21.49 39.21 -12.51
N GLU A 197 -21.53 38.48 -13.63
CA GLU A 197 -20.55 37.43 -13.96
C GLU A 197 -19.08 37.89 -13.89
N ASN A 198 -18.80 39.17 -14.19
CA ASN A 198 -17.47 39.78 -14.14
C ASN A 198 -17.02 40.28 -12.75
N ASN A 199 -17.92 40.43 -11.76
CA ASN A 199 -17.57 40.94 -10.42
C ASN A 199 -17.81 39.93 -9.28
N VAL A 200 -18.31 38.73 -9.60
CA VAL A 200 -18.60 37.66 -8.63
C VAL A 200 -17.35 37.19 -7.88
N GLY A 201 -16.24 36.94 -8.57
CA GLY A 201 -15.00 36.46 -7.96
C GLY A 201 -14.44 37.39 -6.86
N PRO A 202 -14.29 38.70 -7.14
CA PRO A 202 -13.91 39.70 -6.13
C PRO A 202 -14.84 39.75 -4.93
N ILE A 203 -16.17 39.75 -5.16
CA ILE A 203 -17.16 39.84 -4.08
C ILE A 203 -17.12 38.58 -3.20
N VAL A 204 -16.98 37.38 -3.78
CA VAL A 204 -16.83 36.12 -3.03
C VAL A 204 -15.54 36.15 -2.22
N THR A 205 -14.42 36.55 -2.83
CA THR A 205 -13.12 36.60 -2.15
C THR A 205 -13.17 37.55 -0.95
N ARG A 206 -13.81 38.72 -1.10
CA ARG A 206 -13.98 39.68 0.00
C ARG A 206 -14.85 39.11 1.12
N LEU A 207 -16.05 38.62 0.79
CA LEU A 207 -17.05 38.18 1.77
C LEU A 207 -16.73 36.82 2.41
N SER A 208 -15.78 36.07 1.85
CA SER A 208 -15.28 34.80 2.41
C SER A 208 -14.12 35.01 3.41
N LYS A 209 -13.58 36.23 3.55
CA LYS A 209 -12.58 36.53 4.58
C LYS A 209 -13.21 36.42 5.97
N GLU A 210 -12.43 35.96 6.95
CA GLU A 210 -12.86 35.81 8.35
C GLU A 210 -13.21 37.16 9.00
N VAL A 211 -12.59 38.25 8.53
CA VAL A 211 -12.90 39.62 8.94
C VAL A 211 -13.12 40.51 7.71
N VAL A 212 -14.29 41.13 7.61
CA VAL A 212 -14.69 42.05 6.53
C VAL A 212 -14.86 43.47 7.07
N THR A 213 -14.52 44.47 6.27
CA THR A 213 -14.69 45.88 6.62
C THR A 213 -16.16 46.28 6.61
N VAL A 214 -16.65 46.84 7.73
CA VAL A 214 -18.06 47.21 7.98
C VAL A 214 -18.26 48.73 8.05
N PRO A 215 -19.46 49.27 7.79
CA PRO A 215 -20.72 48.56 7.49
C PRO A 215 -20.80 48.03 6.06
N VAL A 216 -21.41 46.85 5.88
CA VAL A 216 -21.66 46.24 4.57
C VAL A 216 -23.16 46.02 4.39
N LYS A 217 -23.73 46.58 3.33
CA LYS A 217 -25.11 46.34 2.92
C LYS A 217 -25.17 45.17 1.93
N LEU A 218 -26.01 44.19 2.18
CA LEU A 218 -26.15 42.96 1.38
C LEU A 218 -27.60 42.71 1.05
N ARG A 219 -27.90 42.39 -0.21
CA ARG A 219 -29.26 42.06 -0.67
C ARG A 219 -29.32 40.62 -1.16
N PHE A 220 -30.20 39.85 -0.56
CA PHE A 220 -30.41 38.43 -0.85
C PHE A 220 -31.76 38.17 -1.49
N ARG A 221 -31.88 37.05 -2.21
CA ARG A 221 -33.15 36.42 -2.57
C ARG A 221 -33.23 35.04 -1.96
N ARG A 222 -34.36 34.75 -1.31
CA ARG A 222 -34.61 33.47 -0.66
C ARG A 222 -34.85 32.37 -1.69
N ALA A 223 -34.05 31.30 -1.64
CA ALA A 223 -34.24 30.13 -2.49
C ALA A 223 -35.36 29.22 -1.97
N ASP A 224 -36.03 28.52 -2.88
CA ASP A 224 -37.03 27.51 -2.56
C ASP A 224 -36.35 26.28 -1.94
N HIS A 225 -36.53 26.04 -0.64
CA HIS A 225 -36.02 24.82 0.00
C HIS A 225 -37.11 23.86 0.44
N THR A 226 -37.07 22.70 -0.21
CA THR A 226 -37.48 21.38 0.27
C THR A 226 -36.91 21.10 1.66
N ASN A 227 -37.71 21.31 2.71
CA ASN A 227 -37.52 20.70 4.02
C ASN A 227 -38.46 19.49 4.12
N ALA A 228 -37.96 18.30 3.80
CA ALA A 228 -38.62 17.04 4.13
C ALA A 228 -37.71 16.27 5.08
N HIS A 229 -37.92 16.47 6.39
CA HIS A 229 -37.90 15.46 7.46
C HIS A 229 -37.94 16.18 8.81
N GLU A 230 -39.10 16.17 9.49
CA GLU A 230 -39.24 15.59 10.84
C GLU A 230 -40.71 15.59 11.32
N GLU A 231 -41.09 14.45 11.90
CA GLU A 231 -42.25 14.13 12.76
C GLU A 231 -43.67 14.00 12.18
N LYS A 232 -44.10 12.73 12.08
CA LYS A 232 -45.50 12.27 11.98
C LYS A 232 -46.22 12.42 13.34
N LYS A 233 -47.46 12.91 13.32
CA LYS A 233 -48.55 12.47 14.21
C LYS A 233 -49.92 12.58 13.53
N ASP A 234 -50.81 11.68 13.93
CA ASP A 234 -51.94 11.09 13.20
C ASP A 234 -53.30 11.83 13.28
N VAL A 235 -54.07 11.76 12.15
CA VAL A 235 -55.56 11.61 11.98
C VAL A 235 -56.50 12.84 12.16
N PRO A 236 -57.68 12.97 11.47
CA PRO A 236 -58.21 12.43 10.20
C PRO A 236 -58.69 13.52 9.19
N THR A 237 -58.76 13.19 7.90
CA THR A 237 -59.46 14.00 6.87
C THR A 237 -60.91 13.53 6.65
N PRO A 238 -61.85 14.44 6.34
CA PRO A 238 -62.58 14.33 5.06
C PRO A 238 -63.00 15.71 4.47
N PRO A 239 -63.59 15.77 3.26
CA PRO A 239 -63.00 15.44 1.97
C PRO A 239 -62.97 16.69 1.06
N SER A 240 -61.91 16.88 0.28
CA SER A 240 -61.94 17.75 -0.89
C SER A 240 -61.91 16.91 -2.16
N SER A 241 -63.07 16.84 -2.80
CA SER A 241 -63.19 16.57 -4.21
C SER A 241 -62.54 17.69 -5.00
N GLU A 242 -61.40 17.43 -5.62
CA GLU A 242 -61.17 17.68 -7.05
C GLU A 242 -59.78 17.17 -7.45
N VAL A 243 -59.81 16.31 -8.47
CA VAL A 243 -58.73 15.44 -8.90
C VAL A 243 -57.72 16.22 -9.72
N SER A 244 -56.49 16.35 -9.22
CA SER A 244 -55.29 16.47 -10.04
C SER A 244 -54.44 15.22 -9.79
N MET A 245 -54.30 14.37 -10.81
CA MET A 245 -53.55 13.12 -10.69
C MET A 245 -52.04 13.41 -10.66
N GLU A 246 -51.45 13.58 -9.48
CA GLU A 246 -50.02 13.34 -9.29
C GLU A 246 -49.77 11.83 -9.42
N ARG A 247 -49.04 11.45 -10.47
CA ARG A 247 -48.55 10.06 -10.63
C ARG A 247 -47.47 9.81 -9.56
N PRO A 248 -47.44 8.63 -8.91
CA PRO A 248 -46.35 8.27 -8.01
C PRO A 248 -45.03 8.25 -8.79
N VAL A 249 -43.99 8.90 -8.25
CA VAL A 249 -42.62 8.78 -8.79
C VAL A 249 -42.17 7.34 -8.52
N VAL A 250 -42.33 6.47 -9.52
CA VAL A 250 -41.81 5.10 -9.47
C VAL A 250 -40.29 5.20 -9.51
N GLU A 251 -39.63 4.83 -8.41
CA GLU A 251 -38.18 4.79 -8.33
C GLU A 251 -37.66 3.76 -9.35
N LYS A 252 -36.85 4.22 -10.31
CA LYS A 252 -36.29 3.38 -11.37
C LYS A 252 -35.07 2.62 -10.87
N TYR A 253 -34.90 1.40 -11.34
CA TYR A 253 -33.77 0.52 -11.03
C TYR A 253 -33.26 -0.13 -12.31
N GLY A 254 -32.01 -0.61 -12.27
CA GLY A 254 -31.45 -1.45 -13.34
C GLY A 254 -30.74 -0.67 -14.47
N ILE A 255 -30.32 -1.44 -15.48
CA ILE A 255 -29.38 -0.99 -16.52
C ILE A 255 -29.97 0.10 -17.44
N GLU A 256 -31.29 0.18 -17.54
CA GLU A 256 -32.01 1.22 -18.31
C GLU A 256 -31.67 2.65 -17.85
N ILE A 257 -31.21 2.80 -16.59
CA ILE A 257 -30.71 4.07 -16.06
C ILE A 257 -29.46 4.52 -16.83
N PHE A 258 -28.54 3.59 -17.10
CA PHE A 258 -27.33 3.85 -17.89
C PHE A 258 -27.68 4.12 -19.35
N GLU A 259 -28.54 3.30 -19.97
CA GLU A 259 -28.96 3.49 -21.37
C GLU A 259 -29.52 4.91 -21.60
N SER A 260 -30.52 5.31 -20.81
CA SER A 260 -31.16 6.61 -20.94
C SER A 260 -30.21 7.77 -20.68
N ALA A 261 -29.30 7.63 -19.71
CA ALA A 261 -28.37 8.68 -19.35
C ALA A 261 -27.27 8.85 -20.41
N LEU A 262 -26.65 7.75 -20.85
CA LEU A 262 -25.59 7.78 -21.86
C LEU A 262 -26.11 8.24 -23.21
N ASP A 263 -27.33 7.86 -23.60
CA ASP A 263 -27.95 8.40 -24.82
C ASP A 263 -28.20 9.90 -24.74
N THR A 264 -28.61 10.40 -23.57
CA THR A 264 -28.75 11.85 -23.34
C THR A 264 -27.39 12.56 -23.46
N MET A 265 -26.34 11.98 -22.87
CA MET A 265 -24.99 12.53 -22.96
C MET A 265 -24.43 12.50 -24.39
N ARG A 266 -24.64 11.40 -25.13
CA ARG A 266 -24.27 11.27 -26.55
C ARG A 266 -24.98 12.30 -27.43
N GLN A 267 -26.26 12.57 -27.16
CA GLN A 267 -27.01 13.60 -27.89
C GLN A 267 -26.51 15.01 -27.59
N ALA A 268 -26.05 15.26 -26.36
CA ALA A 268 -25.51 16.56 -25.95
C ALA A 268 -24.05 16.78 -26.41
N ALA A 269 -23.26 15.71 -26.55
CA ALA A 269 -21.90 15.74 -27.06
C ALA A 269 -21.88 15.63 -28.60
N SER A 270 -21.83 16.76 -29.29
CA SER A 270 -21.97 16.83 -30.76
C SER A 270 -20.78 16.28 -31.57
N ASP A 271 -19.63 16.04 -30.94
CA ASP A 271 -18.40 15.55 -31.57
C ASP A 271 -18.06 14.15 -31.05
N SER A 272 -18.43 13.12 -31.84
CA SER A 272 -18.21 11.72 -31.48
C SER A 272 -16.75 11.27 -31.59
N GLU A 273 -15.89 12.01 -32.30
CA GLU A 273 -14.45 11.72 -32.36
C GLU A 273 -13.75 12.25 -31.10
N LYS A 274 -14.21 13.38 -30.56
CA LYS A 274 -13.67 13.96 -29.32
C LYS A 274 -14.18 13.28 -28.06
N TYR A 275 -15.44 12.85 -28.01
CA TYR A 275 -16.06 12.28 -26.81
C TYR A 275 -16.43 10.80 -27.01
N SER A 276 -15.50 9.90 -26.68
CA SER A 276 -15.72 8.46 -26.81
C SER A 276 -16.77 7.93 -25.82
N SER A 277 -17.42 6.80 -26.14
CA SER A 277 -18.39 6.14 -25.25
C SER A 277 -17.81 5.83 -23.86
N ASP A 278 -16.53 5.48 -23.76
CA ASP A 278 -15.88 5.23 -22.47
C ASP A 278 -15.70 6.50 -21.66
N LEU A 279 -15.35 7.60 -22.32
CA LEU A 279 -15.19 8.87 -21.65
C LEU A 279 -16.52 9.32 -21.05
N LEU A 280 -17.61 9.21 -21.83
CA LEU A 280 -18.97 9.50 -21.36
C LEU A 280 -19.36 8.60 -20.18
N LEU A 281 -19.13 7.29 -20.29
CA LEU A 281 -19.37 6.31 -19.23
C LEU A 281 -18.60 6.67 -17.95
N GLN A 282 -17.32 7.02 -18.10
CA GLN A 282 -16.45 7.30 -16.98
C GLN A 282 -16.88 8.56 -16.22
N TYR A 283 -17.16 9.67 -16.92
CA TYR A 283 -17.66 10.89 -16.29
C TYR A 283 -19.05 10.72 -15.67
N TYR A 284 -19.91 9.92 -16.31
CA TYR A 284 -21.21 9.56 -15.75
C TYR A 284 -21.07 8.80 -14.42
N VAL A 285 -20.17 7.83 -14.38
CA VAL A 285 -19.90 7.01 -13.19
C VAL A 285 -19.31 7.85 -12.06
N TRP A 286 -18.32 8.70 -12.34
CA TRP A 286 -17.74 9.58 -11.33
C TRP A 286 -18.72 10.60 -10.77
N SER A 287 -19.66 11.06 -11.60
CA SER A 287 -20.73 11.98 -11.20
C SER A 287 -21.87 11.30 -10.45
N GLU A 288 -21.74 10.02 -10.07
CA GLU A 288 -22.77 9.26 -9.34
C GLU A 288 -24.14 9.31 -10.06
N GLY A 289 -24.09 9.25 -11.39
CA GLY A 289 -25.28 9.26 -12.25
C GLY A 289 -25.90 10.63 -12.53
N ASN A 290 -25.29 11.73 -12.06
CA ASN A 290 -25.75 13.09 -12.35
C ASN A 290 -25.30 13.53 -13.76
N VAL A 291 -26.21 13.43 -14.73
CA VAL A 291 -25.93 13.79 -16.14
C VAL A 291 -25.49 15.24 -16.31
N PRO A 292 -26.17 16.27 -15.74
CA PRO A 292 -25.68 17.65 -15.81
C PRO A 292 -24.25 17.82 -15.29
N LEU A 293 -23.93 17.25 -14.12
CA LEU A 293 -22.58 17.32 -13.55
C LEU A 293 -21.57 16.59 -14.44
N ALA A 294 -21.93 15.43 -14.98
CA ALA A 294 -21.07 14.67 -15.88
C ALA A 294 -20.77 15.45 -17.17
N MET A 295 -21.76 16.13 -17.74
CA MET A 295 -21.57 16.96 -18.94
C MET A 295 -20.76 18.23 -18.65
N ASP A 296 -20.98 18.86 -17.50
CA ASP A 296 -20.19 20.01 -17.05
C ASP A 296 -18.72 19.60 -16.88
N GLN A 297 -18.45 18.50 -16.18
CA GLN A 297 -17.12 17.93 -16.03
C GLN A 297 -16.51 17.41 -17.34
N LEU A 298 -17.32 17.01 -18.33
CA LEU A 298 -16.81 16.60 -19.64
C LEU A 298 -16.35 17.81 -20.46
N PHE A 299 -17.11 18.92 -20.43
CA PHE A 299 -16.83 20.13 -21.21
C PHE A 299 -15.84 21.08 -20.53
N GLN A 300 -15.84 21.08 -19.20
CA GLN A 300 -14.87 21.76 -18.34
C GLN A 300 -14.19 20.70 -17.49
N PRO A 301 -13.32 19.87 -18.09
CA PRO A 301 -12.63 18.82 -17.35
C PRO A 301 -11.88 19.45 -16.18
N VAL A 302 -12.39 19.20 -14.98
CA VAL A 302 -11.59 19.32 -13.77
C VAL A 302 -10.47 18.30 -13.98
N PRO A 303 -9.22 18.76 -14.05
CA PRO A 303 -8.09 17.96 -14.49
C PRO A 303 -7.72 16.92 -13.40
N LEU A 304 -8.52 15.89 -13.22
CA LEU A 304 -8.35 14.90 -12.15
C LEU A 304 -7.69 13.60 -12.64
N LEU A 305 -7.38 13.51 -13.94
CA LEU A 305 -7.18 12.23 -14.61
C LEU A 305 -5.88 12.25 -15.40
N PRO A 306 -4.81 11.68 -14.85
CA PRO A 306 -3.65 11.37 -15.66
C PRO A 306 -4.07 10.36 -16.71
N ASN A 307 -3.95 10.73 -17.99
CA ASN A 307 -4.09 9.81 -19.10
C ASN A 307 -2.73 9.66 -19.78
N PHE A 308 -2.13 8.48 -19.64
CA PHE A 308 -0.86 8.14 -20.27
C PHE A 308 -0.99 7.73 -21.75
N SER A 309 -2.21 7.77 -22.30
CA SER A 309 -2.47 7.46 -23.71
C SER A 309 -2.12 8.65 -24.61
N ASN A 310 -1.64 8.36 -25.83
CA ASN A 310 -1.38 9.34 -26.90
C ASN A 310 -0.33 10.43 -26.60
N VAL A 311 0.53 10.23 -25.61
CA VAL A 311 1.71 11.09 -25.41
C VAL A 311 2.78 10.71 -26.42
N VAL A 312 3.10 11.64 -27.32
CA VAL A 312 4.08 11.47 -28.41
C VAL A 312 5.47 11.16 -27.84
N GLY A 313 6.12 10.12 -28.34
CA GLY A 313 7.57 9.96 -28.22
C GLY A 313 8.14 8.55 -28.10
N HIS A 314 7.36 7.54 -27.76
CA HIS A 314 7.89 6.17 -27.83
C HIS A 314 8.05 5.68 -29.27
N GLU A 315 7.14 6.08 -30.15
CA GLU A 315 7.20 5.78 -31.58
C GLU A 315 8.41 6.39 -32.31
N TRP A 316 9.12 7.32 -31.63
CA TRP A 316 10.39 7.90 -32.08
C TRP A 316 11.60 7.03 -31.72
N PHE A 317 11.40 5.99 -30.92
CA PHE A 317 12.43 5.00 -30.63
C PHE A 317 12.30 3.83 -31.61
N SER A 318 13.38 3.52 -32.31
CA SER A 318 13.51 2.27 -33.05
C SER A 318 14.31 1.25 -32.25
N ASP A 319 14.05 -0.04 -32.48
CA ASP A 319 14.73 -1.15 -31.79
C ASP A 319 16.26 -1.15 -31.98
N ASP A 320 16.77 -0.47 -33.01
CA ASP A 320 18.19 -0.28 -33.29
C ASP A 320 18.82 0.88 -32.49
N GLY A 321 18.05 1.55 -31.64
CA GLY A 321 18.51 2.66 -30.79
C GLY A 321 18.62 4.00 -31.50
N THR A 322 18.21 4.09 -32.76
CA THR A 322 18.19 5.36 -33.52
C THR A 322 16.91 6.15 -33.28
N VAL A 323 16.94 7.44 -33.62
CA VAL A 323 15.74 8.29 -33.56
C VAL A 323 14.94 8.05 -34.84
N ASN A 324 13.78 7.43 -34.72
CA ASN A 324 12.84 7.22 -35.81
C ASN A 324 12.04 8.50 -36.05
N HIS A 325 12.58 9.39 -36.88
CA HIS A 325 11.95 10.66 -37.23
C HIS A 325 11.16 10.53 -38.54
N ALA A 326 9.85 10.32 -38.44
CA ALA A 326 8.97 10.19 -39.61
C ALA A 326 8.28 11.51 -40.02
N ASN A 327 8.22 12.51 -39.13
CA ASN A 327 7.41 13.72 -39.34
C ASN A 327 8.26 14.99 -39.57
N PRO A 328 8.25 15.59 -40.79
CA PRO A 328 8.97 16.82 -41.12
C PRO A 328 8.65 18.02 -40.22
N ASP A 329 7.49 18.04 -39.55
CA ASP A 329 7.02 19.16 -38.74
C ASP A 329 7.74 19.33 -37.38
N TRP A 330 8.66 18.42 -37.05
CA TRP A 330 9.38 18.41 -35.78
C TRP A 330 10.90 18.49 -35.99
N PRO A 331 11.48 19.68 -36.23
CA PRO A 331 12.86 19.77 -36.68
C PRO A 331 13.85 19.41 -35.55
N LEU A 332 14.83 18.58 -35.91
CA LEU A 332 15.92 18.13 -35.06
C LEU A 332 17.15 19.02 -35.21
N TYR A 333 17.86 19.27 -34.11
CA TYR A 333 19.16 19.93 -34.13
C TYR A 333 20.09 19.40 -33.03
N ASP A 334 21.39 19.37 -33.32
CA ASP A 334 22.40 18.84 -32.41
C ASP A 334 23.25 19.95 -31.80
N VAL A 335 23.55 19.81 -30.51
CA VAL A 335 24.42 20.73 -29.78
C VAL A 335 25.49 19.95 -29.02
N SER A 336 26.75 20.32 -29.22
CA SER A 336 27.88 19.75 -28.49
C SER A 336 28.18 20.54 -27.22
N PHE A 337 28.22 19.84 -26.09
CA PHE A 337 28.49 20.37 -24.77
C PHE A 337 29.86 19.89 -24.26
N PRO A 338 30.87 20.77 -24.21
CA PRO A 338 32.18 20.44 -23.64
C PRO A 338 32.11 20.30 -22.11
N THR A 339 33.25 20.05 -21.48
CA THR A 339 33.38 20.04 -20.02
C THR A 339 32.94 21.37 -19.41
N GLY A 340 32.20 21.32 -18.30
CA GLY A 340 31.70 22.49 -17.57
C GLY A 340 30.18 22.61 -17.57
N PRO A 341 29.63 23.70 -17.01
CA PRO A 341 28.20 23.90 -16.90
C PRO A 341 27.56 24.07 -18.28
N MET A 342 26.49 23.32 -18.54
CA MET A 342 25.77 23.36 -19.82
C MET A 342 24.99 24.66 -19.98
N GLY A 343 24.36 25.14 -18.90
CA GLY A 343 23.53 26.35 -18.92
C GLY A 343 22.10 26.15 -19.42
N ILE A 344 21.60 24.91 -19.40
CA ILE A 344 20.19 24.60 -19.64
C ILE A 344 19.48 24.29 -18.32
N THR A 345 18.22 24.72 -18.21
CA THR A 345 17.27 24.23 -17.22
C THR A 345 16.21 23.41 -17.95
N VAL A 346 15.94 22.21 -17.46
CA VAL A 346 14.97 21.29 -18.05
C VAL A 346 13.88 20.93 -17.04
N GLU A 347 12.74 20.53 -17.55
CA GLU A 347 11.56 20.10 -16.79
C GLU A 347 11.10 18.72 -17.28
N ASN A 348 10.54 17.93 -16.35
CA ASN A 348 9.83 16.69 -16.68
C ASN A 348 8.40 17.02 -17.15
N ILE A 349 8.11 16.76 -18.42
CA ILE A 349 6.79 16.90 -19.01
C ILE A 349 6.32 15.56 -19.56
N HIS A 350 5.54 14.77 -18.81
CA HIS A 350 5.18 13.38 -19.13
C HIS A 350 6.43 12.55 -19.49
N GLU A 351 7.41 12.51 -18.60
CA GLU A 351 8.72 11.87 -18.80
C GLU A 351 9.55 12.41 -19.97
N ARG A 352 9.14 13.54 -20.57
CA ARG A 352 9.94 14.27 -21.56
C ARG A 352 10.81 15.30 -20.89
N THR A 353 12.07 15.34 -21.28
CA THR A 353 13.04 16.33 -20.79
C THR A 353 12.97 17.57 -21.68
N ILE A 354 12.18 18.56 -21.27
CA ILE A 354 11.90 19.78 -22.04
C ILE A 354 12.75 20.94 -21.52
N VAL A 355 13.37 21.71 -22.42
CA VAL A 355 14.14 22.90 -22.06
C VAL A 355 13.19 24.03 -21.67
N VAL A 356 13.37 24.59 -20.47
CA VAL A 356 12.55 25.70 -19.96
C VAL A 356 13.33 27.02 -19.93
N ASN A 357 14.65 26.94 -19.72
CA ASN A 357 15.48 28.13 -19.68
C ASN A 357 16.88 27.83 -20.24
N VAL A 358 17.46 28.82 -20.92
CA VAL A 358 18.82 28.79 -21.44
C VAL A 358 19.55 30.03 -20.91
N LYS A 359 20.57 29.82 -20.10
CA LYS A 359 21.33 30.89 -19.48
C LYS A 359 22.29 31.54 -20.48
N ASP A 360 22.25 32.86 -20.58
CA ASP A 360 23.15 33.63 -21.45
C ASP A 360 24.63 33.38 -21.14
N GLY A 361 25.46 33.45 -22.19
CA GLY A 361 26.92 33.28 -22.08
C GLY A 361 27.39 31.84 -21.83
N THR A 362 26.49 30.86 -21.73
CA THR A 362 26.84 29.45 -21.49
C THR A 362 27.08 28.65 -22.78
N SER A 363 27.45 27.37 -22.65
CA SER A 363 27.60 26.46 -23.80
C SER A 363 26.27 26.25 -24.53
N ALA A 364 25.14 26.22 -23.81
CA ALA A 364 23.80 26.10 -24.38
C ALA A 364 23.43 27.31 -25.26
N ALA A 365 23.66 28.52 -24.76
CA ALA A 365 23.40 29.75 -25.52
C ALA A 365 24.28 29.82 -26.78
N ARG A 366 25.57 29.47 -26.68
CA ARG A 366 26.49 29.40 -27.84
C ARG A 366 26.10 28.31 -28.84
N GLY A 367 25.47 27.24 -28.35
CA GLY A 367 24.91 26.16 -29.16
C GLY A 367 23.54 26.46 -29.74
N ASN A 368 22.97 27.66 -29.52
CA ASN A 368 21.62 28.04 -29.94
C ASN A 368 20.53 27.06 -29.49
N VAL A 369 20.65 26.49 -28.27
CA VAL A 369 19.56 25.71 -27.68
C VAL A 369 18.35 26.61 -27.51
N THR A 370 17.19 26.16 -27.98
CA THR A 370 15.93 26.91 -27.87
C THR A 370 15.09 26.40 -26.70
N VAL A 371 14.39 27.31 -26.04
CA VAL A 371 13.36 26.98 -25.05
C VAL A 371 12.24 26.17 -25.73
N ASP A 372 11.55 25.34 -24.96
CA ASP A 372 10.49 24.42 -25.40
C ASP A 372 10.97 23.28 -26.32
N SER A 373 12.28 23.15 -26.50
CA SER A 373 12.89 21.99 -27.16
C SER A 373 12.84 20.74 -26.28
N TRP A 374 12.49 19.61 -26.89
CA TRP A 374 12.54 18.30 -26.27
C TRP A 374 13.87 17.60 -26.54
N LEU A 375 14.55 17.13 -25.50
CA LEU A 375 15.75 16.30 -25.65
C LEU A 375 15.37 14.87 -26.06
N VAL A 376 15.83 14.43 -27.23
CA VAL A 376 15.45 13.13 -27.82
C VAL A 376 16.61 12.15 -27.99
N ALA A 377 17.85 12.63 -28.04
CA ALA A 377 19.03 11.75 -28.14
C ALA A 377 20.25 12.28 -27.39
N ILE A 378 21.11 11.37 -26.96
CA ILE A 378 22.43 11.66 -26.36
C ILE A 378 23.49 10.84 -27.11
N ASN A 379 24.51 11.50 -27.65
CA ASN A 379 25.59 10.90 -28.44
C ASN A 379 25.09 10.02 -29.60
N GLY A 380 23.96 10.39 -30.20
CA GLY A 380 23.32 9.66 -31.30
C GLY A 380 22.42 8.49 -30.86
N GLU A 381 22.35 8.17 -29.56
CA GLU A 381 21.45 7.15 -29.02
C GLU A 381 20.11 7.80 -28.63
N CYS A 382 19.01 7.25 -29.13
CA CYS A 382 17.66 7.69 -28.80
C CYS A 382 17.32 7.42 -27.33
N ILE A 383 16.87 8.43 -26.62
CA ILE A 383 16.56 8.37 -25.18
C ILE A 383 15.07 8.49 -24.87
N THR A 384 14.19 8.51 -25.87
CA THR A 384 12.74 8.72 -25.67
C THR A 384 12.06 7.54 -24.96
N HIS A 385 12.74 6.40 -24.86
CA HIS A 385 12.33 5.23 -24.10
C HIS A 385 12.75 5.28 -22.61
N LEU A 386 13.46 6.33 -22.18
CA LEU A 386 13.94 6.51 -20.81
C LEU A 386 13.03 7.50 -20.05
N THR A 387 12.95 7.35 -18.73
CA THR A 387 12.32 8.35 -17.86
C THR A 387 13.13 9.66 -17.87
N HIS A 388 12.51 10.74 -17.41
CA HIS A 388 13.21 12.01 -17.22
C HIS A 388 14.42 11.86 -16.30
N ARG A 389 14.28 11.07 -15.23
CA ARG A 389 15.35 10.82 -14.27
C ARG A 389 16.48 9.99 -14.87
N GLU A 390 16.17 8.93 -15.63
CA GLU A 390 17.16 8.14 -16.36
C GLU A 390 17.94 9.03 -17.35
N THR A 391 17.23 9.91 -18.05
CA THR A 391 17.82 10.89 -18.98
C THR A 391 18.81 11.80 -18.27
N LEU A 392 18.42 12.41 -17.14
CA LEU A 392 19.31 13.25 -16.34
C LEU A 392 20.52 12.47 -15.82
N HIS A 393 20.31 11.24 -15.33
CA HIS A 393 21.39 10.39 -14.86
C HIS A 393 22.42 10.12 -15.95
N ARG A 394 21.98 9.85 -17.19
CA ARG A 394 22.89 9.70 -18.34
C ARG A 394 23.68 10.97 -18.65
N ILE A 395 23.04 12.14 -18.61
CA ILE A 395 23.72 13.44 -18.82
C ILE A 395 24.81 13.69 -17.76
N HIS A 396 24.59 13.24 -16.52
CA HIS A 396 25.54 13.41 -15.42
C HIS A 396 26.70 12.42 -15.45
N THR A 397 26.48 11.21 -15.96
CA THR A 397 27.45 10.11 -15.88
C THR A 397 28.27 9.92 -17.15
N LEU A 398 27.74 10.30 -18.33
CA LEU A 398 28.46 10.12 -19.60
C LEU A 398 29.65 11.08 -19.73
N PRO A 399 30.76 10.62 -20.34
CA PRO A 399 31.95 11.44 -20.54
C PRO A 399 31.66 12.60 -21.50
N ARG A 400 32.23 13.76 -21.20
CA ARG A 400 32.15 14.97 -22.06
C ARG A 400 33.21 14.89 -23.17
N PRO A 401 32.98 15.49 -24.36
CA PRO A 401 31.82 16.29 -24.72
C PRO A 401 30.56 15.44 -24.97
N LEU A 402 29.39 15.95 -24.59
CA LEU A 402 28.11 15.33 -24.94
C LEU A 402 27.55 15.98 -26.20
N LEU A 403 27.13 15.17 -27.16
CA LEU A 403 26.30 15.61 -28.27
C LEU A 403 24.84 15.39 -27.88
N LEU A 404 24.08 16.46 -27.71
CA LEU A 404 22.66 16.37 -27.38
C LEU A 404 21.82 16.73 -28.60
N SER A 405 20.88 15.86 -28.96
CA SER A 405 19.94 16.09 -30.05
C SER A 405 18.61 16.54 -29.48
N PHE A 406 18.18 17.72 -29.90
CA PHE A 406 16.94 18.34 -29.50
C PHE A 406 15.96 18.37 -30.65
N CYS A 407 14.68 18.29 -30.30
CA CYS A 407 13.57 18.47 -31.20
C CYS A 407 12.81 19.75 -30.84
N VAL A 408 12.64 20.66 -31.80
CA VAL A 408 11.76 21.81 -31.60
C VAL A 408 10.32 21.31 -31.64
N THR A 409 9.58 21.53 -30.55
CA THR A 409 8.19 21.08 -30.45
C THR A 409 7.26 22.00 -31.24
N PRO A 410 6.21 21.48 -31.91
CA PRO A 410 5.23 22.33 -32.58
C PRO A 410 4.52 23.26 -31.58
N GLY A 411 4.23 24.49 -32.02
CA GLY A 411 3.61 25.53 -31.18
C GLY A 411 2.40 25.11 -30.33
N PRO A 412 1.40 24.35 -30.86
CA PRO A 412 0.25 23.91 -30.05
C PRO A 412 0.52 22.65 -29.22
N TRP A 413 1.60 21.90 -29.49
CA TRP A 413 1.84 20.60 -28.87
C TRP A 413 2.22 20.72 -27.40
N LEU A 414 3.22 21.55 -27.08
CA LEU A 414 3.70 21.68 -25.72
C LEU A 414 2.67 22.32 -24.78
N PRO A 415 1.92 23.38 -25.18
CA PRO A 415 0.79 23.87 -24.38
C PRO A 415 -0.29 22.81 -24.16
N ALA A 416 -0.67 22.01 -25.17
CA ALA A 416 -1.65 20.94 -24.98
C ALA A 416 -1.14 19.84 -24.04
N LEU A 417 0.13 19.45 -24.17
CA LEU A 417 0.75 18.48 -23.27
C LEU A 417 0.88 19.03 -21.84
N LYS A 418 1.21 20.33 -21.71
CA LYS A 418 1.23 21.04 -20.42
C LYS A 418 -0.17 21.17 -19.84
N GLN A 419 -1.22 21.36 -20.63
CA GLN A 419 -2.61 21.39 -20.17
C GLN A 419 -3.05 20.03 -19.62
N ASN A 420 -2.62 18.92 -20.25
CA ASN A 420 -2.76 17.57 -19.66
C ASN A 420 -1.97 17.43 -18.33
N MET A 421 -0.99 18.31 -18.11
CA MET A 421 -0.13 18.37 -16.91
C MET A 421 -0.41 19.49 -15.92
N GLU A 422 -1.29 20.44 -16.21
CA GLU A 422 -1.53 21.59 -15.34
C GLU A 422 -2.09 21.15 -13.99
N VAL A 423 -2.44 19.86 -13.86
CA VAL A 423 -2.71 19.19 -12.58
C VAL A 423 -1.89 17.93 -12.31
N ASN A 424 -0.84 17.65 -13.10
CA ASN A 424 -0.05 16.44 -12.95
C ASN A 424 1.44 16.58 -12.53
N ILE A 425 2.23 17.64 -12.75
CA ILE A 425 3.70 17.47 -12.57
C ILE A 425 4.52 18.66 -12.04
N ARG A 426 4.00 19.48 -11.12
CA ARG A 426 4.89 20.35 -10.33
C ARG A 426 4.52 20.29 -8.86
N HIS A 427 5.14 19.35 -8.16
CA HIS A 427 5.93 19.61 -6.97
C HIS A 427 6.29 18.25 -6.33
N ILE A 428 7.56 18.07 -5.96
CA ILE A 428 7.91 17.23 -4.80
C ILE A 428 6.94 17.67 -3.70
N GLN A 429 6.14 16.74 -3.15
CA GLN A 429 5.06 17.04 -2.22
C GLN A 429 5.42 18.23 -1.33
N SER A 430 4.82 19.39 -1.64
CA SER A 430 5.07 20.60 -0.87
C SER A 430 4.69 20.30 0.57
N ALA A 431 5.49 20.78 1.52
CA ALA A 431 5.12 20.74 2.94
C ALA A 431 3.79 21.48 3.18
N ASN A 432 3.39 22.36 2.24
CA ASN A 432 2.14 23.08 2.28
C ASN A 432 0.98 22.28 1.62
N PRO A 433 -0.04 21.85 2.39
CA PRO A 433 -1.14 21.04 1.87
C PRO A 433 -1.99 21.72 0.78
N SER A 434 -2.01 23.06 0.74
CA SER A 434 -2.75 23.86 -0.25
C SER A 434 -2.12 23.88 -1.64
N GLU A 435 -0.88 23.42 -1.79
CA GLU A 435 -0.13 23.35 -3.05
C GLU A 435 -0.06 21.92 -3.62
N ARG A 436 -0.67 20.94 -2.92
CA ARG A 436 -0.68 19.53 -3.30
C ARG A 436 -1.76 19.28 -4.35
N HIS A 437 -1.35 18.84 -5.53
CA HIS A 437 -2.25 18.38 -6.59
C HIS A 437 -2.65 16.92 -6.35
N GLU A 438 -3.23 16.64 -5.18
CA GLU A 438 -3.68 15.30 -4.77
C GLU A 438 -5.19 15.19 -4.85
N LEU A 439 -5.71 14.00 -5.15
CA LEU A 439 -7.11 13.66 -4.96
C LEU A 439 -7.36 13.55 -3.45
N TYR A 440 -7.79 14.66 -2.86
CA TYR A 440 -7.99 14.76 -1.42
C TYR A 440 -9.03 13.76 -0.93
N VAL A 441 -8.65 13.00 0.09
CA VAL A 441 -9.50 12.12 0.86
C VAL A 441 -9.57 12.64 2.29
N SER A 442 -10.78 12.79 2.83
CA SER A 442 -10.97 13.17 4.22
C SER A 442 -10.51 12.06 5.17
N ASP A 443 -10.10 12.42 6.39
CA ASP A 443 -9.74 11.42 7.41
C ASP A 443 -10.93 10.51 7.79
N GLU A 444 -12.15 11.04 7.70
CA GLU A 444 -13.37 10.24 7.88
C GLU A 444 -13.49 9.15 6.80
N ASP A 445 -13.22 9.47 5.53
CA ASP A 445 -13.29 8.50 4.43
C ASP A 445 -12.14 7.47 4.50
N ARG A 446 -10.99 7.84 5.07
CA ARG A 446 -9.84 6.93 5.28
C ARG A 446 -10.09 5.91 6.40
N THR A 447 -10.71 6.36 7.49
CA THR A 447 -10.89 5.57 8.72
C THR A 447 -12.27 4.90 8.84
N SER A 448 -13.20 5.19 7.92
CA SER A 448 -14.53 4.59 7.86
C SER A 448 -14.82 3.94 6.50
N PHE A 449 -15.97 3.30 6.39
CA PHE A 449 -16.45 2.71 5.14
C PHE A 449 -17.42 3.61 4.36
N LYS A 450 -17.62 4.88 4.78
CA LYS A 450 -18.67 5.75 4.23
C LYS A 450 -18.52 6.05 2.74
N ARG A 451 -17.29 6.28 2.26
CA ARG A 451 -17.04 6.51 0.83
C ARG A 451 -17.39 5.28 0.00
N PHE A 452 -16.96 4.09 0.45
CA PHE A 452 -17.32 2.81 -0.16
C PHE A 452 -18.84 2.57 -0.10
N GLU A 453 -19.47 2.80 1.04
CA GLU A 453 -20.92 2.65 1.26
C GLU A 453 -21.73 3.54 0.31
N ARG A 454 -21.37 4.82 0.18
CA ARG A 454 -22.04 5.77 -0.73
C ARG A 454 -21.95 5.30 -2.18
N LYS A 455 -20.74 4.93 -2.63
CA LYS A 455 -20.49 4.48 -4.00
C LYS A 455 -21.20 3.17 -4.31
N LEU A 456 -21.12 2.17 -3.42
CA LEU A 456 -21.81 0.90 -3.63
C LEU A 456 -23.33 1.05 -3.55
N THR A 457 -23.85 1.91 -2.66
CA THR A 457 -25.29 2.20 -2.60
C THR A 457 -25.80 2.77 -3.92
N TRP A 458 -25.05 3.69 -4.52
CA TRP A 458 -25.36 4.21 -5.85
C TRP A 458 -25.27 3.12 -6.93
N ALA A 459 -24.20 2.33 -6.92
CA ALA A 459 -24.03 1.23 -7.88
C ALA A 459 -25.19 0.23 -7.83
N LEU A 460 -25.67 -0.15 -6.65
CA LEU A 460 -26.80 -1.07 -6.46
C LEU A 460 -28.11 -0.57 -7.09
N LYS A 461 -28.30 0.74 -7.26
CA LYS A 461 -29.48 1.28 -7.97
C LYS A 461 -29.45 0.94 -9.45
N CYS A 462 -28.25 0.94 -10.04
CA CYS A 462 -28.04 0.78 -11.47
C CYS A 462 -27.82 -0.69 -11.88
N LEU A 463 -27.33 -1.53 -10.96
CA LEU A 463 -27.10 -2.95 -11.25
C LEU A 463 -28.42 -3.66 -11.57
N PRO A 464 -28.48 -4.47 -12.66
CA PRO A 464 -29.63 -5.31 -12.94
C PRO A 464 -29.78 -6.41 -11.87
N SER A 465 -31.00 -6.92 -11.70
CA SER A 465 -31.33 -7.90 -10.66
C SER A 465 -30.43 -9.14 -10.67
N VAL A 466 -30.02 -9.63 -11.84
CA VAL A 466 -29.09 -10.77 -11.95
C VAL A 466 -27.73 -10.43 -11.34
N ALA A 467 -27.20 -9.24 -11.57
CA ALA A 467 -25.93 -8.79 -11.00
C ALA A 467 -26.02 -8.64 -9.47
N CYS A 468 -27.14 -8.12 -8.95
CA CYS A 468 -27.39 -8.06 -7.50
C CYS A 468 -27.42 -9.46 -6.85
N ASN A 469 -28.01 -10.45 -7.52
CA ASN A 469 -28.01 -11.85 -7.04
C ASN A 469 -26.59 -12.44 -7.02
N VAL A 470 -25.81 -12.22 -8.07
CA VAL A 470 -24.40 -12.66 -8.12
C VAL A 470 -23.60 -12.05 -6.98
N LEU A 471 -23.73 -10.73 -6.78
CA LEU A 471 -23.03 -10.01 -5.72
C LEU A 471 -23.42 -10.51 -4.32
N LEU A 472 -24.72 -10.68 -4.04
CA LEU A 472 -25.18 -11.16 -2.73
C LEU A 472 -24.69 -12.57 -2.43
N ASN A 473 -24.89 -13.52 -3.35
CA ASN A 473 -24.47 -14.91 -3.14
C ASN A 473 -22.96 -15.01 -2.94
N ALA A 474 -22.18 -14.23 -3.70
CA ALA A 474 -20.73 -14.20 -3.57
C ALA A 474 -20.26 -13.51 -2.28
N ALA A 475 -20.99 -12.52 -1.79
CA ALA A 475 -20.67 -11.84 -0.54
C ALA A 475 -20.98 -12.69 0.70
N GLU A 476 -21.99 -13.56 0.64
CA GLU A 476 -22.39 -14.44 1.75
C GLU A 476 -21.62 -15.77 1.76
N ASN A 477 -21.10 -16.21 0.61
CA ASN A 477 -20.37 -17.47 0.49
C ASN A 477 -19.10 -17.31 -0.37
N GLU A 478 -17.95 -17.36 0.29
CA GLU A 478 -16.64 -17.25 -0.37
C GLU A 478 -16.40 -18.35 -1.43
N ALA A 479 -17.00 -19.53 -1.25
CA ALA A 479 -16.90 -20.64 -2.20
C ALA A 479 -17.89 -20.54 -3.37
N TYR A 480 -18.71 -19.49 -3.43
CA TYR A 480 -19.66 -19.30 -4.52
C TYR A 480 -18.95 -19.13 -5.87
N VAL A 481 -19.37 -19.95 -6.82
CA VAL A 481 -18.96 -19.87 -8.22
C VAL A 481 -20.19 -19.47 -9.02
N VAL A 482 -20.05 -18.43 -9.85
CA VAL A 482 -21.14 -17.98 -10.70
C VAL A 482 -21.48 -19.09 -11.70
N PRO A 483 -22.74 -19.55 -11.76
CA PRO A 483 -23.13 -20.62 -12.69
C PRO A 483 -22.84 -20.24 -14.14
N ALA A 484 -22.23 -21.16 -14.89
CA ALA A 484 -21.85 -20.92 -16.29
C ALA A 484 -23.06 -20.75 -17.24
N ASP A 485 -24.22 -21.27 -16.83
CA ASP A 485 -25.50 -21.21 -17.56
C ASP A 485 -26.39 -20.04 -17.12
N LEU A 486 -25.91 -19.16 -16.24
CA LEU A 486 -26.65 -18.00 -15.76
C LEU A 486 -26.94 -17.03 -16.93
N LYS A 487 -28.21 -16.91 -17.32
CA LYS A 487 -28.65 -16.00 -18.39
C LYS A 487 -28.69 -14.55 -17.90
N TYR A 488 -28.09 -13.65 -18.67
CA TYR A 488 -28.24 -12.22 -18.46
C TYR A 488 -29.66 -11.77 -18.82
N THR A 489 -30.28 -10.97 -17.95
CA THR A 489 -31.59 -10.36 -18.22
C THR A 489 -31.55 -8.87 -17.85
N PRO A 490 -31.76 -7.93 -18.78
CA PRO A 490 -31.71 -6.50 -18.51
C PRO A 490 -32.97 -5.99 -17.78
N ALA A 491 -34.12 -6.65 -17.96
CA ALA A 491 -35.42 -6.18 -17.48
C ALA A 491 -35.58 -6.26 -15.95
N GLU A 492 -36.11 -5.20 -15.35
CA GLU A 492 -36.53 -5.16 -13.95
C GLU A 492 -38.04 -5.41 -13.81
N PRO A 493 -38.51 -6.19 -12.82
CA PRO A 493 -39.93 -6.29 -12.52
C PRO A 493 -40.45 -4.91 -12.07
N THR A 494 -41.47 -4.42 -12.77
CA THR A 494 -41.94 -3.03 -12.65
C THR A 494 -42.26 -2.61 -11.21
N GLY A 495 -41.49 -1.63 -10.70
CA GLY A 495 -41.84 -0.78 -9.55
C GLY A 495 -41.40 -1.24 -8.15
N GLN A 496 -40.69 -2.38 -8.00
CA GLN A 496 -40.15 -2.81 -6.71
C GLN A 496 -38.69 -3.29 -6.82
N PRO A 497 -37.79 -2.93 -5.90
CA PRO A 497 -36.41 -3.41 -5.92
C PRO A 497 -36.37 -4.91 -5.65
N CYS A 498 -35.52 -5.66 -6.37
CA CYS A 498 -35.39 -7.10 -6.17
C CYS A 498 -34.88 -7.46 -4.76
N ALA A 499 -35.20 -8.67 -4.28
CA ALA A 499 -34.87 -9.10 -2.92
C ALA A 499 -33.37 -9.01 -2.62
N ALA A 500 -32.51 -9.37 -3.59
CA ALA A 500 -31.06 -9.28 -3.40
C ALA A 500 -30.57 -7.83 -3.24
N ARG A 501 -31.12 -6.88 -4.01
CA ARG A 501 -30.82 -5.46 -3.87
C ARG A 501 -31.23 -4.93 -2.51
N GLN A 502 -32.42 -5.30 -2.03
CA GLN A 502 -32.91 -4.92 -0.70
C GLN A 502 -31.99 -5.47 0.41
N ALA A 503 -31.57 -6.74 0.31
CA ALA A 503 -30.67 -7.37 1.26
C ALA A 503 -29.29 -6.68 1.30
N LEU A 504 -28.71 -6.39 0.13
CA LEU A 504 -27.44 -5.66 0.02
C LEU A 504 -27.53 -4.25 0.60
N GLN A 505 -28.60 -3.50 0.29
CA GLN A 505 -28.83 -2.16 0.86
C GLN A 505 -29.03 -2.22 2.38
N ALA A 506 -29.73 -3.23 2.89
CA ALA A 506 -29.89 -3.43 4.33
C ALA A 506 -28.55 -3.74 5.01
N LYS A 507 -27.71 -4.57 4.38
CA LYS A 507 -26.36 -4.88 4.87
C LYS A 507 -25.51 -3.61 4.97
N LEU A 508 -25.52 -2.77 3.93
CA LEU A 508 -24.79 -1.48 3.91
C LEU A 508 -25.23 -0.53 5.03
N ARG A 509 -26.55 -0.33 5.20
CA ARG A 509 -27.08 0.57 6.25
C ARG A 509 -26.70 0.12 7.66
N ASN A 510 -26.46 -1.18 7.85
CA ASN A 510 -26.19 -1.78 9.15
C ASN A 510 -24.69 -1.98 9.45
N LEU A 511 -23.76 -1.56 8.57
CA LEU A 511 -22.31 -1.76 8.76
C LEU A 511 -21.82 -1.25 10.12
N ASN A 512 -22.23 -0.04 10.51
CA ASN A 512 -21.82 0.58 11.78
C ASN A 512 -22.42 -0.10 13.02
N SER A 513 -23.46 -0.93 12.85
CA SER A 513 -24.14 -1.63 13.94
C SER A 513 -23.54 -3.02 14.24
N GLN A 514 -22.63 -3.51 13.39
CA GLN A 514 -21.98 -4.81 13.56
C GLN A 514 -20.87 -4.76 14.62
N VAL A 515 -20.58 -5.91 15.24
CA VAL A 515 -19.58 -6.05 16.31
C VAL A 515 -18.16 -5.67 15.85
N ASP A 516 -17.84 -5.95 14.60
CA ASP A 516 -16.55 -5.63 13.96
C ASP A 516 -16.59 -4.30 13.18
N LYS A 517 -17.61 -3.48 13.41
CA LYS A 517 -17.89 -2.25 12.63
C LYS A 517 -18.07 -2.51 11.12
N GLY A 518 -18.52 -3.70 10.75
CA GLY A 518 -18.90 -4.07 9.39
C GLY A 518 -17.75 -4.54 8.51
N GLU A 519 -16.58 -4.84 9.07
CA GLU A 519 -15.39 -5.22 8.31
C GLU A 519 -15.56 -6.53 7.54
N HIS A 520 -16.10 -7.56 8.19
CA HIS A 520 -16.41 -8.85 7.59
C HIS A 520 -17.38 -8.70 6.42
N ASP A 521 -18.43 -7.88 6.60
CA ASP A 521 -19.41 -7.60 5.57
C ASP A 521 -18.79 -6.85 4.37
N VAL A 522 -17.93 -5.85 4.62
CA VAL A 522 -17.21 -5.13 3.55
C VAL A 522 -16.25 -6.05 2.80
N VAL A 523 -15.49 -6.89 3.48
CA VAL A 523 -14.60 -7.88 2.85
C VAL A 523 -15.40 -8.85 1.99
N GLY A 524 -16.53 -9.36 2.49
CA GLY A 524 -17.45 -10.20 1.72
C GLY A 524 -17.96 -9.49 0.47
N LEU A 525 -18.40 -8.23 0.60
CA LEU A 525 -18.85 -7.41 -0.52
C LEU A 525 -17.74 -7.17 -1.57
N LEU A 526 -16.50 -6.88 -1.15
CA LEU A 526 -15.36 -6.70 -2.07
C LEU A 526 -15.02 -7.98 -2.84
N ARG A 527 -15.05 -9.14 -2.17
CA ARG A 527 -14.90 -10.45 -2.83
C ARG A 527 -16.06 -10.71 -3.79
N GLY A 528 -17.28 -10.34 -3.41
CA GLY A 528 -18.46 -10.42 -4.28
C GLY A 528 -18.35 -9.52 -5.51
N LEU A 529 -17.85 -8.30 -5.35
CA LEU A 529 -17.55 -7.37 -6.45
C LEU A 529 -16.48 -7.94 -7.39
N THR A 530 -15.49 -8.66 -6.85
CA THR A 530 -14.51 -9.38 -7.67
C THR A 530 -15.19 -10.44 -8.55
N LYS A 531 -16.03 -11.30 -7.96
CA LYS A 531 -16.79 -12.31 -8.72
C LYS A 531 -17.72 -11.68 -9.76
N LEU A 532 -18.38 -10.59 -9.41
CA LEU A 532 -19.24 -9.84 -10.33
C LEU A 532 -18.43 -9.25 -11.50
N SER A 533 -17.23 -8.73 -11.24
CA SER A 533 -16.31 -8.22 -12.28
C SER A 533 -15.89 -9.33 -13.23
N LEU A 534 -15.47 -10.49 -12.70
CA LEU A 534 -15.06 -11.65 -13.49
C LEU A 534 -16.21 -12.18 -14.36
N TRP A 535 -17.41 -12.26 -13.80
CA TRP A 535 -18.61 -12.64 -14.56
C TRP A 535 -18.93 -11.63 -15.66
N SER A 536 -18.84 -10.32 -15.36
CA SER A 536 -19.09 -9.27 -16.34
C SER A 536 -18.07 -9.31 -17.49
N ILE A 537 -16.78 -9.49 -17.19
CA ILE A 537 -15.73 -9.69 -18.20
C ILE A 537 -16.01 -10.93 -19.05
N GLN A 538 -16.43 -12.04 -18.44
CA GLN A 538 -16.77 -13.24 -19.20
C GLN A 538 -17.98 -13.01 -20.10
N LEU A 539 -19.00 -12.31 -19.61
CA LEU A 539 -20.22 -12.01 -20.35
C LEU A 539 -19.94 -11.17 -21.60
N THR A 540 -19.02 -10.18 -21.53
CA THR A 540 -18.58 -9.42 -22.72
C THR A 540 -18.03 -10.30 -23.85
N LYS A 541 -17.48 -11.48 -23.51
CA LYS A 541 -16.92 -12.44 -24.47
C LYS A 541 -17.95 -13.43 -24.99
N THR A 542 -18.94 -13.81 -24.17
CA THR A 542 -19.90 -14.88 -24.49
C THR A 542 -21.24 -14.42 -25.03
N ASP A 543 -21.66 -13.19 -24.71
CA ASP A 543 -22.95 -12.61 -25.09
C ASP A 543 -22.75 -11.26 -25.78
N ALA A 544 -22.66 -11.31 -27.12
CA ALA A 544 -22.41 -10.13 -27.93
C ALA A 544 -23.58 -9.12 -27.90
N GLU A 545 -24.81 -9.57 -27.65
CA GLU A 545 -25.99 -8.68 -27.60
C GLU A 545 -25.92 -7.75 -26.37
N HIS A 546 -25.39 -8.25 -25.25
CA HIS A 546 -25.34 -7.53 -23.97
C HIS A 546 -23.92 -7.15 -23.53
N ALA A 547 -22.95 -7.19 -24.45
CA ALA A 547 -21.55 -6.88 -24.14
C ALA A 547 -21.37 -5.46 -23.60
N GLU A 548 -22.12 -4.46 -24.11
CA GLU A 548 -22.05 -3.09 -23.58
C GLU A 548 -22.55 -3.01 -22.13
N HIS A 549 -23.64 -3.73 -21.79
CA HIS A 549 -24.17 -3.72 -20.43
C HIS A 549 -23.18 -4.37 -19.45
N ALA A 550 -22.59 -5.49 -19.87
CA ALA A 550 -21.55 -6.15 -19.10
C ALA A 550 -20.33 -5.24 -18.88
N TRP A 551 -19.94 -4.47 -19.89
CA TRP A 551 -18.88 -3.46 -19.79
C TRP A 551 -19.22 -2.34 -18.81
N TRP A 552 -20.46 -1.82 -18.83
CA TRP A 552 -20.90 -0.79 -17.88
C TRP A 552 -20.92 -1.29 -16.43
N ILE A 553 -21.40 -2.53 -16.21
CA ILE A 553 -21.38 -3.18 -14.89
C ILE A 553 -19.94 -3.29 -14.40
N PHE A 554 -19.01 -3.72 -15.26
CA PHE A 554 -17.60 -3.81 -14.91
C PHE A 554 -17.00 -2.45 -14.51
N HIS A 555 -17.22 -1.39 -15.30
CA HIS A 555 -16.76 -0.04 -14.98
C HIS A 555 -17.35 0.51 -13.67
N LEU A 556 -18.63 0.23 -13.42
CA LEU A 556 -19.30 0.59 -12.18
C LEU A 556 -18.63 -0.09 -10.97
N VAL A 557 -18.28 -1.37 -11.08
CA VAL A 557 -17.57 -2.09 -10.02
C VAL A 557 -16.14 -1.55 -9.83
N LEU A 558 -15.44 -1.20 -10.91
CA LEU A 558 -14.12 -0.57 -10.82
C LEU A 558 -14.16 0.77 -10.10
N ASP A 559 -15.18 1.61 -10.31
CA ASP A 559 -15.34 2.85 -9.53
C ASP A 559 -15.55 2.57 -8.04
N VAL A 560 -16.30 1.53 -7.70
CA VAL A 560 -16.44 1.10 -6.29
C VAL A 560 -15.10 0.63 -5.72
N PHE A 561 -14.30 -0.14 -6.47
CA PHE A 561 -12.95 -0.53 -6.05
C PHE A 561 -12.02 0.68 -5.85
N GLU A 562 -11.99 1.61 -6.81
CA GLU A 562 -11.17 2.82 -6.74
C GLU A 562 -11.53 3.66 -5.51
N ASN A 563 -12.81 3.84 -5.22
CA ASN A 563 -13.27 4.59 -4.06
C ASN A 563 -13.15 3.81 -2.74
N GLY A 564 -13.11 2.48 -2.79
CA GLY A 564 -12.79 1.62 -1.65
C GLY A 564 -11.30 1.58 -1.32
N SER A 565 -10.43 1.90 -2.28
CA SER A 565 -8.96 1.87 -2.13
C SER A 565 -8.43 2.75 -0.99
N VAL A 566 -9.21 3.76 -0.58
CA VAL A 566 -8.83 4.73 0.44
C VAL A 566 -8.89 4.18 1.86
N MET A 567 -9.59 3.07 2.07
CA MET A 567 -9.85 2.48 3.39
C MET A 567 -8.54 1.92 3.99
N GLU A 568 -8.19 2.35 5.20
CA GLU A 568 -6.90 2.00 5.84
C GLU A 568 -6.90 0.69 6.63
N LYS A 569 -7.86 -0.21 6.37
CA LYS A 569 -7.90 -1.53 7.00
C LYS A 569 -7.23 -2.59 6.12
N SER A 570 -6.28 -3.33 6.70
CA SER A 570 -5.48 -4.33 5.96
C SER A 570 -6.36 -5.34 5.23
N ALA A 571 -7.35 -5.95 5.89
CA ALA A 571 -8.19 -6.98 5.28
C ALA A 571 -9.01 -6.47 4.08
N THR A 572 -9.51 -5.23 4.14
CA THR A 572 -10.23 -4.63 3.00
C THR A 572 -9.28 -4.27 1.87
N TRP A 573 -8.08 -3.83 2.21
CA TRP A 573 -7.05 -3.49 1.25
C TRP A 573 -6.55 -4.73 0.49
N ASP A 574 -6.29 -5.82 1.21
CA ASP A 574 -5.93 -7.12 0.63
C ASP A 574 -7.02 -7.63 -0.33
N ALA A 575 -8.29 -7.54 0.07
CA ALA A 575 -9.42 -7.94 -0.78
C ALA A 575 -9.54 -7.09 -2.07
N ILE A 576 -9.23 -5.79 -2.01
CA ILE A 576 -9.20 -4.91 -3.20
C ILE A 576 -8.04 -5.30 -4.11
N VAL A 577 -6.84 -5.49 -3.55
CA VAL A 577 -5.64 -5.88 -4.29
C VAL A 577 -5.86 -7.21 -5.00
N ASP A 578 -6.34 -8.23 -4.27
CA ASP A 578 -6.63 -9.56 -4.84
C ASP A 578 -7.70 -9.47 -5.93
N GLY A 579 -8.74 -8.65 -5.71
CA GLY A 579 -9.77 -8.39 -6.72
C GLY A 579 -9.23 -7.77 -8.00
N LEU A 580 -8.39 -6.72 -7.88
CA LEU A 580 -7.78 -6.05 -9.01
C LEU A 580 -6.75 -6.92 -9.73
N LYS A 581 -6.01 -7.79 -9.02
CA LYS A 581 -5.14 -8.80 -9.64
C LYS A 581 -5.94 -9.82 -10.45
N ALA A 582 -7.01 -10.38 -9.89
CA ALA A 582 -7.87 -11.33 -10.59
C ALA A 582 -8.55 -10.69 -11.83
N VAL A 583 -9.01 -9.45 -11.70
CA VAL A 583 -9.55 -8.67 -12.84
C VAL A 583 -8.47 -8.45 -13.90
N SER A 584 -7.26 -8.08 -13.49
CA SER A 584 -6.12 -7.90 -14.39
C SER A 584 -5.89 -9.17 -15.21
N GLU A 585 -5.79 -10.34 -14.58
CA GLU A 585 -5.58 -11.62 -15.26
C GLU A 585 -6.71 -12.01 -16.22
N ALA A 586 -7.97 -11.66 -15.91
CA ALA A 586 -9.14 -12.05 -16.70
C ALA A 586 -9.35 -11.20 -17.97
N LEU A 587 -8.90 -9.95 -17.97
CA LEU A 587 -9.06 -9.03 -19.10
C LEU A 587 -8.20 -9.43 -20.29
N SER A 588 -8.69 -9.18 -21.51
CA SER A 588 -7.86 -9.23 -22.71
C SER A 588 -6.85 -8.07 -22.71
N THR A 589 -5.72 -8.16 -23.41
CA THR A 589 -4.73 -7.06 -23.48
C THR A 589 -5.32 -5.73 -23.93
N PRO A 590 -6.16 -5.63 -24.99
CA PRO A 590 -6.76 -4.36 -25.37
C PRO A 590 -7.69 -3.80 -24.29
N ASP A 591 -8.53 -4.64 -23.66
CA ASP A 591 -9.43 -4.18 -22.59
C ASP A 591 -8.66 -3.75 -21.33
N TYR A 592 -7.54 -4.41 -21.05
CA TYR A 592 -6.65 -4.04 -19.95
C TYR A 592 -6.06 -2.65 -20.18
N VAL A 593 -5.42 -2.43 -21.33
CA VAL A 593 -4.79 -1.15 -21.69
C VAL A 593 -5.81 -0.01 -21.69
N ARG A 594 -7.05 -0.29 -22.10
CA ARG A 594 -8.16 0.67 -22.14
C ARG A 594 -8.56 1.20 -20.76
N VAL A 595 -8.36 0.44 -19.68
CA VAL A 595 -8.95 0.76 -18.36
C VAL A 595 -7.93 0.84 -17.22
N LEU A 596 -7.04 -0.16 -17.11
CA LEU A 596 -6.20 -0.34 -15.91
C LEU A 596 -5.08 0.70 -15.79
N PRO A 597 -4.33 1.07 -16.85
CA PRO A 597 -3.31 2.11 -16.75
C PRO A 597 -3.85 3.43 -16.20
N ALA A 598 -5.05 3.84 -16.63
CA ALA A 598 -5.69 5.07 -16.14
C ALA A 598 -6.09 4.95 -14.66
N LEU A 599 -6.58 3.79 -14.22
CA LEU A 599 -6.88 3.53 -12.80
C LEU A 599 -5.61 3.58 -11.94
N ILE A 600 -4.54 2.90 -12.38
CA ILE A 600 -3.23 2.90 -11.70
C ILE A 600 -2.70 4.33 -11.57
N ALA A 601 -2.81 5.12 -12.64
CA ALA A 601 -2.40 6.51 -12.65
C ALA A 601 -3.17 7.31 -11.59
N ARG A 602 -4.50 7.28 -11.60
CA ARG A 602 -5.33 8.01 -10.63
C ARG A 602 -5.04 7.64 -9.18
N LEU A 603 -4.99 6.33 -8.88
CA LEU A 603 -4.71 5.84 -7.53
C LEU A 603 -3.36 6.35 -6.98
N SER A 604 -2.38 6.61 -7.86
CA SER A 604 -1.07 7.16 -7.46
C SER A 604 -1.13 8.63 -6.98
N PHE A 605 -2.24 9.34 -7.21
CA PHE A 605 -2.43 10.75 -6.83
C PHE A 605 -3.40 10.94 -5.66
N TYR A 606 -3.97 9.88 -5.10
CA TYR A 606 -4.81 10.00 -3.91
C TYR A 606 -3.97 10.45 -2.70
N SER A 607 -4.52 11.34 -1.87
CA SER A 607 -3.84 11.75 -0.64
C SER A 607 -3.66 10.59 0.35
N SER A 608 -4.57 9.60 0.29
CA SER A 608 -4.50 8.37 1.10
C SER A 608 -3.29 7.50 0.71
N PRO A 609 -2.39 7.17 1.67
CA PRO A 609 -1.29 6.25 1.42
C PRO A 609 -1.76 4.85 0.95
N SER A 610 -2.88 4.33 1.47
CA SER A 610 -3.40 3.00 1.10
C SER A 610 -3.75 2.90 -0.38
N SER A 611 -4.32 3.98 -0.94
CA SER A 611 -4.61 4.09 -2.37
C SER A 611 -3.31 4.11 -3.19
N ARG A 612 -2.29 4.85 -2.74
CA ARG A 612 -0.99 4.97 -3.44
C ARG A 612 -0.16 3.68 -3.42
N ILE A 613 -0.40 2.77 -2.47
CA ILE A 613 0.28 1.46 -2.47
C ILE A 613 -0.27 0.53 -3.57
N ILE A 614 -1.57 0.58 -3.88
CA ILE A 614 -2.19 -0.33 -4.87
C ILE A 614 -1.49 -0.26 -6.24
N PRO A 615 -1.20 0.92 -6.81
CA PRO A 615 -0.38 1.05 -8.02
C PRO A 615 0.91 0.24 -7.97
N LEU A 616 1.67 0.31 -6.89
CA LEU A 616 2.96 -0.39 -6.74
C LEU A 616 2.81 -1.91 -6.87
N VAL A 617 1.73 -2.45 -6.31
CA VAL A 617 1.43 -3.89 -6.37
C VAL A 617 0.93 -4.33 -7.75
N LEU A 618 0.26 -3.44 -8.49
CA LEU A 618 -0.28 -3.73 -9.82
C LEU A 618 0.77 -3.54 -10.93
N LEU A 619 1.79 -2.71 -10.72
CA LEU A 619 2.80 -2.40 -11.74
C LEU A 619 3.50 -3.62 -12.34
N PRO A 620 3.96 -4.63 -11.58
CA PRO A 620 4.55 -5.84 -12.15
C PRO A 620 3.60 -6.61 -13.10
N LEU A 621 2.29 -6.53 -12.88
CA LEU A 621 1.27 -7.15 -13.76
C LEU A 621 0.91 -6.24 -14.94
N ALA A 622 0.98 -4.92 -14.75
CA ALA A 622 0.67 -3.94 -15.78
C ALA A 622 1.76 -3.85 -16.84
N TYR A 623 3.01 -3.90 -16.40
CA TYR A 623 4.16 -3.63 -17.25
C TYR A 623 4.25 -4.54 -18.49
N PRO A 624 4.08 -5.88 -18.39
CA PRO A 624 4.14 -6.77 -19.55
C PRO A 624 2.99 -6.59 -20.55
N ARG A 625 1.99 -5.77 -20.21
CA ARG A 625 0.76 -5.57 -21.00
C ARG A 625 0.69 -4.20 -21.65
N VAL A 626 1.63 -3.32 -21.34
CA VAL A 626 1.73 -2.00 -21.94
C VAL A 626 2.98 -1.93 -22.81
N GLU A 627 2.86 -1.20 -23.90
CA GLU A 627 3.97 -0.83 -24.77
C GLU A 627 3.93 0.69 -24.90
N GLY A 628 4.80 1.28 -25.72
CA GLY A 628 4.64 2.70 -25.97
C GLY A 628 5.17 3.58 -24.86
N ASP A 629 4.64 4.79 -24.87
CA ASP A 629 4.89 5.78 -23.85
C ASP A 629 4.43 5.34 -22.46
N MET A 630 3.35 4.55 -22.40
CA MET A 630 2.81 4.05 -21.13
C MET A 630 3.86 3.33 -20.29
N ALA A 631 4.73 2.54 -20.92
CA ALA A 631 5.80 1.84 -20.22
C ALA A 631 6.78 2.81 -19.53
N VAL A 632 7.05 3.97 -20.15
CA VAL A 632 7.91 5.02 -19.57
C VAL A 632 7.16 5.76 -18.45
N GLN A 633 5.89 6.13 -18.68
CA GLN A 633 5.06 6.79 -17.66
C GLN A 633 4.90 5.93 -16.40
N LEU A 634 4.72 4.62 -16.53
CA LEU A 634 4.59 3.71 -15.39
C LEU A 634 5.89 3.63 -14.57
N ARG A 635 7.07 3.67 -15.22
CA ARG A 635 8.35 3.77 -14.50
C ARG A 635 8.52 5.13 -13.82
N GLY A 636 8.15 6.23 -14.49
CA GLY A 636 8.15 7.57 -13.89
C GLY A 636 7.22 7.68 -12.68
N LEU A 637 6.02 7.09 -12.77
CA LEU A 637 5.08 6.96 -11.65
C LEU A 637 5.72 6.20 -10.49
N PHE A 638 6.33 5.04 -10.76
CA PHE A 638 7.03 4.27 -9.73
C PHE A 638 8.13 5.10 -9.04
N GLU A 639 8.99 5.76 -9.82
CA GLU A 639 10.06 6.62 -9.30
C GLU A 639 9.52 7.73 -8.39
N ARG A 640 8.38 8.32 -8.73
CA ARG A 640 7.70 9.31 -7.89
C ARG A 640 7.31 8.71 -6.54
N LEU A 641 6.71 7.52 -6.53
CA LEU A 641 6.31 6.81 -5.32
C LEU A 641 7.51 6.32 -4.47
N THR A 642 8.72 6.20 -5.05
CA THR A 642 9.93 5.99 -4.24
C THR A 642 10.33 7.21 -3.41
N LEU A 643 9.79 8.40 -3.72
CA LEU A 643 10.07 9.67 -3.04
C LEU A 643 8.87 10.16 -2.22
N ASP A 644 7.89 9.29 -2.00
CA ASP A 644 6.64 9.59 -1.30
C ASP A 644 6.84 10.03 0.16
N ASP A 645 6.02 10.94 0.67
CA ASP A 645 6.07 11.43 2.05
C ASP A 645 5.78 10.32 3.06
N ALA A 646 4.86 9.41 2.73
CA ALA A 646 4.47 8.31 3.60
C ALA A 646 5.52 7.17 3.54
N PRO A 647 6.19 6.83 4.66
CA PRO A 647 7.18 5.75 4.68
C PRO A 647 6.60 4.39 4.27
N LEU A 648 5.31 4.16 4.51
CA LEU A 648 4.62 2.93 4.10
C LEU A 648 4.53 2.78 2.56
N VAL A 649 4.39 3.87 1.82
CA VAL A 649 4.36 3.86 0.35
C VAL A 649 5.76 3.57 -0.18
N ARG A 650 6.79 4.26 0.34
CA ARG A 650 8.18 4.01 -0.03
C ARG A 650 8.59 2.56 0.26
N ARG A 651 8.21 2.03 1.44
CA ARG A 651 8.43 0.62 1.80
C ARG A 651 7.81 -0.34 0.79
N ALA A 652 6.57 -0.08 0.38
CA ALA A 652 5.90 -0.90 -0.62
C ALA A 652 6.55 -0.76 -2.01
N ALA A 653 7.11 0.40 -2.33
CA ALA A 653 7.83 0.61 -3.58
C ALA A 653 9.09 -0.24 -3.63
N VAL A 654 9.87 -0.26 -2.54
CA VAL A 654 11.07 -1.11 -2.44
C VAL A 654 10.71 -2.59 -2.53
N TYR A 655 9.65 -3.01 -1.84
CA TYR A 655 9.17 -4.39 -1.89
C TYR A 655 8.81 -4.80 -3.33
N SER A 656 8.09 -3.94 -4.05
CA SER A 656 7.62 -4.21 -5.42
C SER A 656 8.70 -4.05 -6.49
N LEU A 657 9.82 -3.38 -6.17
CA LEU A 657 10.88 -3.06 -7.14
C LEU A 657 11.45 -4.31 -7.82
N SER A 658 11.72 -5.35 -7.05
CA SER A 658 12.35 -6.58 -7.57
C SER A 658 11.45 -7.32 -8.54
N GLU A 659 10.16 -7.49 -8.19
CA GLU A 659 9.16 -8.09 -9.07
C GLU A 659 8.94 -7.26 -10.34
N LEU A 660 8.90 -5.92 -10.22
CA LEU A 660 8.79 -5.03 -11.36
C LEU A 660 10.02 -5.11 -12.27
N ALA A 661 11.23 -5.13 -11.71
CA ALA A 661 12.47 -5.27 -12.48
C ALA A 661 12.51 -6.61 -13.24
N VAL A 662 12.00 -7.70 -12.63
CA VAL A 662 11.83 -8.99 -13.31
C VAL A 662 10.81 -8.90 -14.45
N ALA A 663 9.67 -8.25 -14.23
CA ALA A 663 8.64 -8.07 -15.25
C ALA A 663 9.12 -7.22 -16.44
N ILE A 664 10.00 -6.24 -16.22
CA ILE A 664 10.62 -5.43 -17.28
C ILE A 664 11.76 -6.21 -17.97
N GLY A 665 12.48 -7.06 -17.23
CA GLY A 665 13.64 -7.81 -17.68
C GLY A 665 14.97 -7.08 -17.49
N SER A 666 16.06 -7.65 -18.00
CA SER A 666 17.44 -7.23 -17.72
C SER A 666 17.79 -5.81 -18.14
N LYS A 667 17.10 -5.27 -19.15
CA LYS A 667 17.23 -3.86 -19.58
C LYS A 667 16.91 -2.87 -18.46
N SER A 668 16.14 -3.27 -17.45
CA SER A 668 15.77 -2.42 -16.30
C SER A 668 16.86 -2.27 -15.25
N ILE A 669 17.97 -3.01 -15.32
CA ILE A 669 18.90 -3.10 -14.19
C ILE A 669 19.48 -1.74 -13.80
N ALA A 670 19.84 -0.89 -14.77
CA ALA A 670 20.37 0.44 -14.50
C ALA A 670 19.33 1.31 -13.76
N TRP A 671 18.07 1.25 -14.18
CA TRP A 671 16.95 1.92 -13.54
C TRP A 671 16.68 1.40 -12.12
N ALA A 672 16.70 0.07 -11.94
CA ALA A 672 16.48 -0.56 -10.65
C ALA A 672 17.58 -0.19 -9.64
N VAL A 673 18.85 -0.25 -10.06
CA VAL A 673 20.00 0.16 -9.24
C VAL A 673 19.91 1.63 -8.85
N THR A 674 19.58 2.52 -9.80
CA THR A 674 19.42 3.96 -9.52
C THR A 674 18.27 4.26 -8.55
N SER A 675 17.21 3.45 -8.60
CA SER A 675 16.10 3.54 -7.64
C SER A 675 16.54 3.07 -6.25
N LEU A 676 17.31 1.98 -6.18
CA LEU A 676 17.85 1.44 -4.94
C LEU A 676 18.80 2.39 -4.22
N GLU A 677 19.65 3.15 -4.93
CA GLU A 677 20.60 4.08 -4.30
C GLU A 677 19.93 4.99 -3.25
N LYS A 678 18.77 5.57 -3.58
CA LYS A 678 18.02 6.42 -2.63
C LYS A 678 17.37 5.60 -1.53
N LEU A 679 16.72 4.49 -1.89
CA LEU A 679 15.97 3.63 -0.96
C LEU A 679 16.86 2.95 0.08
N CYS A 680 18.10 2.61 -0.28
CA CYS A 680 19.09 2.04 0.64
C CYS A 680 19.56 3.08 1.68
N SER A 681 19.44 4.37 1.38
CA SER A 681 19.79 5.49 2.27
C SER A 681 18.57 6.17 2.92
N ASP A 682 17.39 5.53 2.86
CA ASP A 682 16.15 6.11 3.37
C ASP A 682 16.24 6.38 4.89
N HIS A 683 15.55 7.42 5.35
CA HIS A 683 15.50 7.76 6.77
C HIS A 683 14.77 6.69 7.61
N SER A 684 13.84 5.96 7.01
CA SER A 684 13.15 4.84 7.66
C SER A 684 13.99 3.57 7.60
N ASP A 685 14.29 3.01 8.77
CA ASP A 685 14.90 1.70 8.97
C ASP A 685 14.12 0.58 8.25
N LEU A 686 12.79 0.60 8.31
CA LEU A 686 11.96 -0.36 7.61
C LEU A 686 12.18 -0.29 6.10
N VAL A 687 12.27 0.90 5.51
CA VAL A 687 12.54 1.03 4.05
C VAL A 687 13.91 0.43 3.70
N ARG A 688 14.95 0.74 4.49
CA ARG A 688 16.30 0.17 4.29
C ARG A 688 16.33 -1.35 4.47
N LEU A 689 15.59 -1.88 5.44
CA LEU A 689 15.44 -3.33 5.67
C LEU A 689 14.86 -4.03 4.43
N TYR A 690 13.81 -3.46 3.84
CA TYR A 690 13.23 -3.99 2.60
C TYR A 690 14.18 -3.82 1.40
N ALA A 691 15.05 -2.80 1.40
CA ALA A 691 16.05 -2.60 0.34
C ALA A 691 17.08 -3.74 0.29
N VAL A 692 17.49 -4.27 1.45
CA VAL A 692 18.33 -5.48 1.52
C VAL A 692 17.69 -6.63 0.73
N LYS A 693 16.39 -6.89 0.96
CA LYS A 693 15.63 -7.95 0.29
C LYS A 693 15.51 -7.69 -1.20
N ALA A 694 15.23 -6.45 -1.59
CA ALA A 694 15.10 -6.06 -2.98
C ALA A 694 16.39 -6.32 -3.76
N ILE A 695 17.56 -5.96 -3.23
CA ILE A 695 18.85 -6.26 -3.87
C ILE A 695 19.04 -7.77 -4.02
N ALA A 696 18.80 -8.54 -2.95
CA ALA A 696 18.97 -9.98 -2.96
C ALA A 696 18.01 -10.71 -3.94
N ALA A 697 16.88 -10.09 -4.28
CA ALA A 697 15.90 -10.61 -5.23
C ALA A 697 16.18 -10.25 -6.70
N LEU A 698 17.23 -9.47 -7.00
CA LEU A 698 17.58 -9.09 -8.38
C LEU A 698 18.27 -10.21 -9.19
N GLY A 699 18.52 -11.38 -8.59
CA GLY A 699 19.21 -12.50 -9.24
C GLY A 699 18.70 -12.82 -10.66
N PRO A 700 17.38 -12.96 -10.90
CA PRO A 700 16.85 -13.23 -12.23
C PRO A 700 17.06 -12.11 -13.26
N VAL A 701 17.17 -10.86 -12.80
CA VAL A 701 17.41 -9.68 -13.67
C VAL A 701 18.89 -9.58 -14.05
N VAL A 702 19.77 -9.99 -13.13
CA VAL A 702 21.23 -9.92 -13.26
C VAL A 702 21.80 -11.13 -14.02
N ALA A 703 21.20 -12.31 -13.87
CA ALA A 703 21.65 -13.55 -14.51
C ALA A 703 21.85 -13.50 -16.04
N PRO A 704 20.98 -12.86 -16.84
CA PRO A 704 21.15 -12.79 -18.29
C PRO A 704 22.09 -11.67 -18.78
N LEU A 705 22.72 -10.88 -17.89
CA LEU A 705 23.64 -9.82 -18.29
C LEU A 705 24.97 -10.39 -18.80
N ASP A 706 25.61 -9.68 -19.72
CA ASP A 706 26.97 -9.98 -20.13
C ASP A 706 27.98 -9.59 -19.04
N GLU A 707 29.17 -10.19 -19.05
CA GLU A 707 30.16 -10.05 -17.99
C GLU A 707 30.56 -8.58 -17.71
N ALA A 708 30.62 -7.74 -18.75
CA ALA A 708 30.97 -6.33 -18.59
C ALA A 708 29.88 -5.54 -17.84
N SER A 709 28.61 -5.70 -18.24
CA SER A 709 27.47 -5.06 -17.56
C SER A 709 27.28 -5.61 -16.14
N LEU A 710 27.45 -6.92 -15.98
CA LEU A 710 27.38 -7.60 -14.70
C LEU A 710 28.41 -7.04 -13.71
N ARG A 711 29.66 -6.86 -14.15
CA ARG A 711 30.72 -6.26 -13.33
C ARG A 711 30.38 -4.82 -12.92
N LEU A 712 29.81 -4.02 -13.82
CA LEU A 712 29.40 -2.64 -13.51
C LEU A 712 28.32 -2.62 -12.43
N VAL A 713 27.26 -3.42 -12.60
CA VAL A 713 26.16 -3.54 -11.64
C VAL A 713 26.67 -3.98 -10.27
N ARG A 714 27.56 -4.98 -10.22
CA ARG A 714 28.20 -5.43 -8.97
C ARG A 714 28.99 -4.31 -8.28
N CYS A 715 29.73 -3.50 -9.04
CA CYS A 715 30.45 -2.35 -8.50
C CYS A 715 29.53 -1.26 -7.92
N GLN A 716 28.32 -1.11 -8.47
CA GLN A 716 27.31 -0.17 -7.96
C GLN A 716 26.56 -0.71 -6.74
N LEU A 717 26.25 -2.01 -6.72
CA LEU A 717 25.53 -2.64 -5.61
C LEU A 717 26.40 -2.85 -4.37
N LEU A 718 27.69 -3.10 -4.53
CA LEU A 718 28.58 -3.42 -3.42
C LEU A 718 28.63 -2.30 -2.34
N PRO A 719 28.79 -1.01 -2.67
CA PRO A 719 28.71 0.07 -1.68
C PRO A 719 27.40 0.10 -0.90
N LEU A 720 26.27 -0.22 -1.54
CA LEU A 720 24.96 -0.28 -0.90
C LEU A 720 24.92 -1.43 0.12
N VAL A 721 25.40 -2.61 -0.27
CA VAL A 721 25.49 -3.78 0.63
C VAL A 721 26.41 -3.50 1.82
N ASN A 722 27.58 -2.89 1.59
CA ASN A 722 28.50 -2.51 2.67
C ASN A 722 27.82 -1.59 3.69
N SER A 723 26.98 -0.64 3.22
CA SER A 723 26.27 0.29 4.10
C SER A 723 25.32 -0.42 5.07
N PHE A 724 24.69 -1.52 4.63
CA PHE A 724 23.76 -2.28 5.46
C PHE A 724 24.45 -3.07 6.57
N VAL A 725 25.70 -3.49 6.36
CA VAL A 725 26.47 -4.23 7.35
C VAL A 725 26.81 -3.33 8.55
N THR A 726 27.00 -2.04 8.30
CA THR A 726 27.27 -1.03 9.33
C THR A 726 26.06 -0.17 9.66
N ASP A 727 24.85 -0.59 9.28
CA ASP A 727 23.64 0.21 9.49
C ASP A 727 23.44 0.52 10.99
N SER A 728 22.97 1.72 11.30
CA SER A 728 22.64 2.10 12.68
C SER A 728 21.59 1.18 13.31
N ASP A 729 20.63 0.70 12.53
CA ASP A 729 19.55 -0.16 12.99
C ASP A 729 19.94 -1.64 12.90
N TRP A 730 19.84 -2.34 14.03
CA TRP A 730 20.21 -3.74 14.12
C TRP A 730 19.29 -4.66 13.30
N GLN A 731 18.04 -4.27 13.03
CA GLN A 731 17.11 -5.04 12.22
C GLN A 731 17.53 -5.06 10.74
N VAL A 732 18.09 -3.95 10.24
CA VAL A 732 18.70 -3.90 8.90
C VAL A 732 19.92 -4.82 8.85
N ARG A 733 20.80 -4.75 9.86
CA ARG A 733 21.97 -5.65 9.95
C ARG A 733 21.57 -7.12 10.08
N HIS A 734 20.56 -7.42 10.88
CA HIS A 734 19.97 -8.77 11.00
C HIS A 734 19.48 -9.27 9.65
N GLN A 735 18.69 -8.45 8.94
CA GLN A 735 18.19 -8.82 7.62
C GLN A 735 19.34 -9.02 6.62
N THR A 736 20.38 -8.20 6.71
CA THR A 736 21.58 -8.31 5.88
C THR A 736 22.24 -9.67 6.04
N VAL A 737 22.45 -10.13 7.28
CA VAL A 737 22.99 -11.47 7.56
C VAL A 737 22.16 -12.57 6.88
N GLU A 738 20.84 -12.56 7.07
CA GLU A 738 19.95 -13.59 6.51
C GLU A 738 19.99 -13.62 4.98
N MET A 739 20.20 -12.45 4.35
CA MET A 739 20.24 -12.34 2.89
C MET A 739 21.63 -12.57 2.28
N ILE A 740 22.72 -12.74 3.05
CA ILE A 740 24.07 -12.97 2.49
C ILE A 740 24.11 -14.13 1.48
N PRO A 741 23.47 -15.30 1.73
CA PRO A 741 23.45 -16.39 0.75
C PRO A 741 22.82 -15.97 -0.60
N SER A 742 21.74 -15.19 -0.57
CA SER A 742 21.08 -14.70 -1.79
C SER A 742 21.85 -13.54 -2.44
N LEU A 743 22.46 -12.66 -1.64
CA LEU A 743 23.33 -11.58 -2.13
C LEU A 743 24.54 -12.13 -2.88
N LEU A 744 25.05 -13.31 -2.50
CA LEU A 744 26.13 -13.99 -3.21
C LEU A 744 25.73 -14.32 -4.67
N ALA A 745 24.49 -14.73 -4.90
CA ALA A 745 24.00 -15.02 -6.26
C ALA A 745 23.95 -13.76 -7.15
N VAL A 746 23.71 -12.59 -6.55
CA VAL A 746 23.64 -11.30 -7.25
C VAL A 746 25.03 -10.70 -7.46
N LEU A 747 25.86 -10.70 -6.42
CA LEU A 747 27.18 -10.09 -6.41
C LEU A 747 28.27 -10.97 -7.05
N GLY A 748 28.00 -12.27 -7.22
CA GLY A 748 28.91 -13.21 -7.86
C GLY A 748 30.07 -13.68 -6.98
N SER A 749 30.78 -14.68 -7.49
CA SER A 749 31.91 -15.34 -6.82
C SER A 749 33.12 -14.42 -6.59
N ASP A 750 33.31 -13.40 -7.44
CA ASP A 750 34.38 -12.42 -7.28
C ASP A 750 34.30 -11.63 -5.95
N LEU A 751 33.08 -11.49 -5.42
CA LEU A 751 32.80 -10.77 -4.17
C LEU A 751 32.54 -11.71 -2.99
N THR A 752 32.77 -13.02 -3.16
CA THR A 752 32.65 -14.03 -2.10
C THR A 752 33.43 -13.64 -0.85
N ASP A 753 34.69 -13.23 -1.01
CA ASP A 753 35.56 -12.89 0.11
C ASP A 753 34.98 -11.76 0.95
N VAL A 754 34.48 -10.73 0.27
CA VAL A 754 33.86 -9.57 0.91
C VAL A 754 32.59 -9.96 1.66
N LEU A 755 31.71 -10.77 1.04
CA LEU A 755 30.48 -11.23 1.68
C LEU A 755 30.72 -12.16 2.87
N VAL A 756 31.73 -13.04 2.80
CA VAL A 756 32.14 -13.87 3.93
C VAL A 756 32.71 -13.00 5.06
N ASP A 757 33.49 -11.98 4.74
CA ASP A 757 34.02 -11.06 5.76
C ASP A 757 32.88 -10.28 6.44
N HIS A 758 31.87 -9.82 5.69
CA HIS A 758 30.66 -9.23 6.26
C HIS A 758 29.89 -10.21 7.17
N PHE A 759 29.75 -11.48 6.77
CA PHE A 759 29.15 -12.51 7.63
C PHE A 759 29.93 -12.66 8.94
N VAL A 760 31.26 -12.71 8.87
CA VAL A 760 32.14 -12.84 10.05
C VAL A 760 32.03 -11.61 10.95
N GLU A 761 31.94 -10.41 10.39
CA GLU A 761 31.74 -9.16 11.11
C GLU A 761 30.40 -9.14 11.85
N LEU A 762 29.31 -9.46 11.16
CA LEU A 762 27.97 -9.53 11.74
C LEU A 762 27.82 -10.66 12.77
N GLY A 763 28.61 -11.74 12.64
CA GLY A 763 28.75 -12.76 13.67
C GLY A 763 29.34 -12.23 14.99
N ARG A 764 29.91 -11.02 15.00
CA ARG A 764 30.43 -10.33 16.20
C ARG A 764 29.61 -9.09 16.56
N ASP A 765 28.41 -8.93 15.99
CA ASP A 765 27.56 -7.77 16.21
C ASP A 765 27.27 -7.54 17.71
N PRO A 766 27.22 -6.29 18.18
CA PRO A 766 26.84 -6.00 19.57
C PRO A 766 25.44 -6.53 19.93
N ASN A 767 24.49 -6.55 19.00
CA ASN A 767 23.15 -7.05 19.20
C ASN A 767 23.08 -8.58 19.08
N MET A 768 22.50 -9.24 20.08
CA MET A 768 22.41 -10.69 20.12
C MET A 768 21.55 -11.29 19.00
N GLU A 769 20.51 -10.58 18.54
CA GLU A 769 19.61 -11.08 17.50
C GLU A 769 20.34 -11.20 16.15
N VAL A 770 21.22 -10.26 15.83
CA VAL A 770 22.07 -10.34 14.63
C VAL A 770 23.02 -11.55 14.71
N ARG A 771 23.60 -11.82 15.89
CA ARG A 771 24.46 -12.99 16.10
C ARG A 771 23.68 -14.32 16.05
N ILE A 772 22.42 -14.33 16.51
CA ILE A 772 21.51 -15.48 16.34
C ILE A 772 21.24 -15.72 14.86
N ALA A 773 20.96 -14.67 14.07
CA ALA A 773 20.80 -14.79 12.62
C ALA A 773 22.06 -15.33 11.95
N ALA A 774 23.25 -14.89 12.38
CA ALA A 774 24.52 -15.40 11.85
C ALA A 774 24.71 -16.90 12.14
N ALA A 775 24.40 -17.34 13.36
CA ALA A 775 24.45 -18.76 13.72
C ALA A 775 23.48 -19.62 12.87
N ARG A 776 22.31 -19.09 12.54
CA ARG A 776 21.30 -19.77 11.70
C ARG A 776 21.68 -19.78 10.22
N THR A 777 22.34 -18.72 9.74
CA THR A 777 22.65 -18.54 8.31
C THR A 777 23.95 -19.19 7.88
N ALA A 778 24.85 -19.52 8.82
CA ALA A 778 26.20 -20.03 8.54
C ALA A 778 26.24 -21.16 7.49
N PHE A 779 25.32 -22.13 7.59
CA PHE A 779 25.31 -23.30 6.70
C PHE A 779 24.55 -23.08 5.40
N ALA A 780 23.52 -22.22 5.39
CA ALA A 780 22.93 -21.75 4.14
C ALA A 780 23.97 -20.99 3.29
N LEU A 781 24.85 -20.21 3.93
CA LEU A 781 25.98 -19.58 3.25
C LEU A 781 26.99 -20.60 2.71
N CYS A 782 27.29 -21.66 3.47
CA CYS A 782 28.17 -22.74 2.98
C CYS A 782 27.61 -23.41 1.72
N GLU A 783 26.29 -23.67 1.70
CA GLU A 783 25.61 -24.26 0.55
C GLU A 783 25.62 -23.33 -0.67
N ALA A 784 25.34 -22.04 -0.47
CA ALA A 784 25.41 -21.04 -1.54
C ALA A 784 26.82 -20.93 -2.13
N LEU A 785 27.86 -20.95 -1.29
CA LEU A 785 29.26 -20.97 -1.73
C LEU A 785 29.59 -22.23 -2.53
N ASN A 786 29.17 -23.40 -2.08
CA ASN A 786 29.43 -24.65 -2.80
C ASN A 786 28.70 -24.72 -4.15
N THR A 787 27.54 -24.07 -4.27
CA THR A 787 26.78 -23.98 -5.53
C THR A 787 27.44 -23.02 -6.52
N SER A 788 28.15 -22.00 -6.04
CA SER A 788 28.87 -21.03 -6.89
C SER A 788 30.15 -21.57 -7.54
N ILE A 789 30.55 -22.80 -7.25
CA ILE A 789 31.75 -23.43 -7.81
C ILE A 789 31.40 -24.08 -9.16
N ASP A 790 31.90 -23.49 -10.25
CA ASP A 790 31.75 -23.93 -11.65
C ASP A 790 32.66 -25.14 -11.98
N GLN A 791 32.54 -26.25 -11.25
CA GLN A 791 33.34 -27.45 -11.49
C GLN A 791 32.49 -28.58 -12.09
N HIS A 792 32.92 -29.10 -13.24
CA HIS A 792 32.49 -30.40 -13.77
C HIS A 792 32.87 -31.50 -12.77
N VAL A 793 31.97 -31.84 -11.86
CA VAL A 793 32.10 -33.00 -10.99
C VAL A 793 31.53 -34.19 -11.74
N GLU A 794 32.38 -35.15 -12.10
CA GLU A 794 31.93 -36.45 -12.61
C GLU A 794 31.03 -37.13 -11.57
N ASP A 795 29.93 -37.74 -12.02
CA ASP A 795 28.96 -38.42 -11.15
C ASP A 795 29.66 -39.40 -10.20
N GLY A 796 29.60 -39.13 -8.89
CA GLY A 796 30.05 -40.04 -7.84
C GLY A 796 31.22 -39.59 -6.96
N GLN A 797 31.81 -38.39 -7.17
CA GLN A 797 32.81 -37.83 -6.24
C GLN A 797 32.21 -36.80 -5.26
N GLU A 798 32.66 -36.85 -3.99
CA GLU A 798 32.31 -35.84 -2.97
C GLU A 798 32.82 -34.47 -3.42
N ARG A 799 31.92 -33.47 -3.47
CA ARG A 799 32.29 -32.10 -3.85
C ARG A 799 33.20 -31.50 -2.78
N PRO A 800 34.38 -30.97 -3.13
CA PRO A 800 35.25 -30.32 -2.16
C PRO A 800 34.60 -29.04 -1.60
N LEU A 801 34.68 -28.86 -0.29
CA LEU A 801 34.11 -27.71 0.41
C LEU A 801 34.85 -26.43 0.02
N HIS A 802 34.12 -25.32 -0.18
CA HIS A 802 34.74 -24.03 -0.49
C HIS A 802 35.76 -23.62 0.61
N ALA A 803 36.95 -23.12 0.22
CA ALA A 803 38.06 -22.87 1.15
C ALA A 803 37.70 -21.89 2.29
N LYS A 804 36.81 -20.92 2.02
CA LYS A 804 36.30 -19.97 3.03
C LYS A 804 35.43 -20.61 4.11
N VAL A 805 34.84 -21.78 3.84
CA VAL A 805 34.08 -22.49 4.87
C VAL A 805 35.01 -22.90 6.00
N GLN A 806 36.16 -23.51 5.68
CA GLN A 806 37.13 -23.94 6.68
C GLN A 806 37.92 -22.78 7.29
N SER A 807 38.29 -21.79 6.49
CA SER A 807 39.17 -20.69 6.93
C SER A 807 38.46 -19.54 7.64
N SER A 808 37.16 -19.32 7.37
CA SER A 808 36.41 -18.17 7.91
C SER A 808 35.10 -18.56 8.61
N ILE A 809 34.21 -19.31 7.93
CA ILE A 809 32.86 -19.58 8.45
C ILE A 809 32.89 -20.50 9.67
N LEU A 810 33.60 -21.63 9.62
CA LEU A 810 33.72 -22.56 10.74
C LEU A 810 34.37 -21.90 11.98
N PRO A 811 35.48 -21.14 11.87
CA PRO A 811 36.00 -20.36 12.98
C PRO A 811 35.00 -19.35 13.57
N ALA A 812 34.24 -18.64 12.74
CA ALA A 812 33.22 -17.71 13.22
C ALA A 812 32.07 -18.45 13.94
N PHE A 813 31.59 -19.56 13.38
CA PHE A 813 30.59 -20.42 14.00
C PHE A 813 31.07 -21.00 15.34
N PHE A 814 32.35 -21.40 15.42
CA PHE A 814 32.96 -21.84 16.67
C PHE A 814 33.05 -20.70 17.71
N SER A 815 33.33 -19.47 17.29
CA SER A 815 33.28 -18.31 18.19
C SER A 815 31.87 -18.10 18.75
N LEU A 816 30.83 -18.21 17.91
CA LEU A 816 29.42 -18.12 18.33
C LEU A 816 29.03 -19.24 19.30
N SER A 817 29.63 -20.42 19.20
CA SER A 817 29.39 -21.52 20.16
C SER A 817 29.83 -21.19 21.60
N ARG A 818 30.70 -20.17 21.75
CA ARG A 818 31.22 -19.68 23.03
C ARG A 818 30.65 -18.32 23.42
N ASP A 819 29.60 -17.86 22.73
CA ASP A 819 28.99 -16.56 22.95
C ASP A 819 28.54 -16.41 24.42
N PRO A 820 28.69 -15.21 25.03
CA PRO A 820 28.19 -14.98 26.39
C PRO A 820 26.68 -15.22 26.52
N THR A 821 25.91 -14.97 25.47
CA THR A 821 24.44 -15.08 25.47
C THR A 821 24.00 -16.51 25.14
N ALA A 822 23.21 -17.11 26.04
CA ALA A 822 22.70 -18.48 25.86
C ALA A 822 21.87 -18.66 24.59
N SER A 823 21.05 -17.67 24.21
CA SER A 823 20.24 -17.73 22.99
C SER A 823 21.06 -17.89 21.71
N VAL A 824 22.25 -17.27 21.63
CA VAL A 824 23.18 -17.44 20.50
C VAL A 824 23.75 -18.86 20.49
N ARG A 825 24.19 -19.37 21.65
CA ARG A 825 24.70 -20.74 21.77
C ARG A 825 23.64 -21.80 21.44
N ARG A 826 22.38 -21.57 21.82
CA ARG A 826 21.23 -22.40 21.40
C ARG A 826 21.05 -22.38 19.89
N ALA A 827 21.13 -21.21 19.25
CA ALA A 827 21.04 -21.11 17.79
C ALA A 827 22.15 -21.90 17.09
N VAL A 828 23.39 -21.84 17.60
CA VAL A 828 24.50 -22.69 17.12
C VAL A 828 24.16 -24.17 17.29
N ALA A 829 23.66 -24.58 18.45
CA ALA A 829 23.27 -25.97 18.70
C ALA A 829 22.19 -26.45 17.73
N THR A 830 21.18 -25.62 17.43
CA THR A 830 20.14 -25.93 16.44
C THR A 830 20.69 -26.06 15.02
N SER A 831 21.70 -25.26 14.65
CA SER A 831 22.31 -25.31 13.32
C SER A 831 23.23 -26.52 13.09
N LEU A 832 23.49 -27.35 14.10
CA LEU A 832 24.40 -28.50 13.99
C LEU A 832 23.91 -29.57 13.00
N GLY A 833 22.60 -29.78 12.87
CA GLY A 833 22.06 -30.74 11.91
C GLY A 833 22.46 -30.39 10.47
N SER A 834 22.29 -29.11 10.11
CA SER A 834 22.73 -28.57 8.81
C SER A 834 24.25 -28.63 8.65
N ALA A 835 25.00 -28.39 9.72
CA ALA A 835 26.45 -28.50 9.74
C ALA A 835 26.93 -29.89 9.31
N ILE A 836 26.35 -30.93 9.89
CA ILE A 836 26.72 -32.33 9.62
C ILE A 836 26.34 -32.73 8.21
N SER A 837 25.16 -32.30 7.75
CA SER A 837 24.69 -32.55 6.39
C SER A 837 25.65 -31.99 5.33
N ILE A 838 26.13 -30.75 5.51
CA ILE A 838 27.02 -30.08 4.54
C ILE A 838 28.46 -30.58 4.63
N LEU A 839 28.99 -30.81 5.83
CA LEU A 839 30.38 -31.25 6.01
C LEU A 839 30.59 -32.73 5.67
N GLY A 840 29.52 -33.53 5.73
CA GLY A 840 29.59 -34.97 5.57
C GLY A 840 30.25 -35.68 6.76
N ALA A 841 30.12 -37.01 6.78
CA ALA A 841 30.64 -37.85 7.87
C ALA A 841 32.18 -37.77 8.01
N SER A 842 32.90 -37.52 6.90
CA SER A 842 34.36 -37.46 6.87
C SER A 842 34.94 -36.24 7.61
N GLN A 843 34.20 -35.12 7.67
CA GLN A 843 34.62 -33.89 8.34
C GLN A 843 33.86 -33.59 9.64
N ALA A 844 32.93 -34.46 10.06
CA ALA A 844 32.19 -34.31 11.32
C ALA A 844 33.10 -34.17 12.56
N ASN A 845 34.30 -34.76 12.52
CA ASN A 845 35.31 -34.64 13.58
C ASN A 845 35.75 -33.19 13.84
N LEU A 846 35.66 -32.30 12.85
CA LEU A 846 35.97 -30.87 13.02
C LEU A 846 35.04 -30.19 14.03
N LEU A 847 33.81 -30.72 14.17
CA LEU A 847 32.80 -30.18 15.09
C LEU A 847 32.87 -30.83 16.48
N GLU A 848 33.62 -31.92 16.66
CA GLU A 848 33.58 -32.74 17.87
C GLU A 848 33.91 -31.93 19.13
N THR A 849 34.94 -31.07 19.07
CA THR A 849 35.33 -30.22 20.20
C THR A 849 34.22 -29.22 20.57
N MET A 850 33.55 -28.67 19.56
CA MET A 850 32.44 -27.73 19.75
C MET A 850 31.22 -28.42 20.34
N ILE A 851 30.86 -29.60 19.80
CA ILE A 851 29.76 -30.44 20.28
C ILE A 851 29.98 -30.81 21.75
N LYS A 852 31.19 -31.26 22.10
CA LYS A 852 31.60 -31.56 23.48
C LYS A 852 31.37 -30.37 24.42
N GLN A 853 31.74 -29.17 23.97
CA GLN A 853 31.56 -27.94 24.72
C GLN A 853 30.08 -27.56 24.88
N LEU A 854 29.27 -27.65 23.82
CA LEU A 854 27.84 -27.30 23.85
C LEU A 854 27.01 -28.30 24.67
N ILE A 855 27.33 -29.60 24.65
CA ILE A 855 26.71 -30.61 25.54
C ILE A 855 26.98 -30.30 27.01
N GLY A 856 28.19 -29.81 27.31
CA GLY A 856 28.63 -29.41 28.64
C GLY A 856 28.22 -28.01 29.06
N ASP A 857 27.37 -27.32 28.30
CA ASP A 857 26.99 -25.93 28.57
C ASP A 857 26.27 -25.77 29.93
N LYS A 858 26.39 -24.56 30.49
CA LYS A 858 25.67 -24.18 31.73
C LYS A 858 24.17 -24.14 31.50
N ASP A 859 23.74 -23.74 30.30
CA ASP A 859 22.36 -23.74 29.88
C ASP A 859 21.96 -25.14 29.38
N THR A 860 21.16 -25.87 30.16
CA THR A 860 20.71 -27.22 29.83
C THR A 860 20.03 -27.31 28.47
N MET A 861 19.31 -26.26 28.05
CA MET A 861 18.64 -26.24 26.75
C MET A 861 19.61 -26.26 25.57
N THR A 862 20.78 -25.63 25.69
CA THR A 862 21.83 -25.68 24.66
C THR A 862 22.26 -27.12 24.40
N GLY A 863 22.61 -27.86 25.46
CA GLY A 863 22.97 -29.26 25.34
C GLY A 863 21.82 -30.13 24.82
N GLN A 864 20.58 -29.82 25.20
CA GLN A 864 19.40 -30.51 24.68
C GLN A 864 19.22 -30.32 23.18
N TYR A 865 19.41 -29.11 22.64
CA TYR A 865 19.35 -28.89 21.19
C TYR A 865 20.46 -29.64 20.44
N VAL A 866 21.65 -29.78 21.02
CA VAL A 866 22.70 -30.63 20.45
C VAL A 866 22.24 -32.08 20.38
N VAL A 867 21.65 -32.61 21.47
CA VAL A 867 21.13 -33.98 21.51
C VAL A 867 20.07 -34.18 20.43
N GLU A 868 19.13 -33.24 20.32
CA GLU A 868 18.08 -33.28 19.33
C GLU A 868 18.62 -33.37 17.89
N GLN A 869 19.56 -32.49 17.53
CA GLN A 869 20.14 -32.48 16.18
C GLN A 869 20.97 -33.73 15.89
N LEU A 870 21.76 -34.21 16.87
CA LEU A 870 22.63 -35.36 16.69
C LEU A 870 21.90 -36.71 16.74
N ALA A 871 20.78 -36.81 17.45
CA ALA A 871 19.94 -38.01 17.47
C ALA A 871 19.39 -38.32 16.07
N HIS A 872 19.00 -37.29 15.31
CA HIS A 872 18.57 -37.43 13.91
C HIS A 872 19.69 -37.96 12.99
N ALA A 873 20.94 -37.58 13.27
CA ALA A 873 22.12 -38.01 12.53
C ALA A 873 22.90 -39.15 13.22
N SER A 874 22.23 -40.00 14.01
CA SER A 874 22.91 -40.95 14.90
C SER A 874 23.69 -42.06 14.19
N GLU A 875 23.45 -42.29 12.90
CA GLU A 875 24.23 -43.23 12.07
C GLU A 875 25.70 -42.83 11.92
N HIS A 876 26.00 -41.52 11.99
CA HIS A 876 27.35 -40.98 11.77
C HIS A 876 28.07 -40.56 13.06
N LEU A 877 27.51 -40.91 14.23
CA LEU A 877 28.10 -40.54 15.51
C LEU A 877 29.32 -41.40 15.85
N SER A 878 30.39 -40.73 16.30
CA SER A 878 31.52 -41.42 16.93
C SER A 878 31.12 -41.95 18.31
N GLU A 879 31.77 -43.04 18.74
CA GLU A 879 31.50 -43.65 20.06
C GLU A 879 31.68 -42.65 21.22
N SER A 880 32.63 -41.71 21.09
CA SER A 880 32.84 -40.66 22.11
C SER A 880 31.66 -39.69 22.19
N LEU A 881 31.06 -39.32 21.05
CA LEU A 881 29.93 -38.39 21.03
C LEU A 881 28.65 -39.08 21.50
N GLU A 882 28.43 -40.33 21.08
CA GLU A 882 27.29 -41.13 21.53
C GLU A 882 27.26 -41.23 23.07
N LYS A 883 28.39 -41.58 23.70
CA LYS A 883 28.49 -41.66 25.17
C LYS A 883 28.15 -40.33 25.86
N LEU A 884 28.56 -39.21 25.28
CA LEU A 884 28.27 -37.88 25.82
C LEU A 884 26.78 -37.53 25.69
N LEU A 885 26.17 -37.84 24.55
CA LEU A 885 24.73 -37.66 24.33
C LEU A 885 23.92 -38.49 25.32
N VAL A 886 24.24 -39.78 25.44
CA VAL A 886 23.58 -40.69 26.39
C VAL A 886 23.71 -40.17 27.83
N SER A 887 24.89 -39.72 28.23
CA SER A 887 25.11 -39.14 29.55
C SER A 887 24.30 -37.86 29.79
N HIS A 888 24.17 -36.99 28.79
CA HIS A 888 23.32 -35.80 28.88
C HIS A 888 21.85 -36.18 29.03
N VAL A 889 21.35 -37.10 28.20
CA VAL A 889 19.95 -37.59 28.26
C VAL A 889 19.65 -38.22 29.61
N GLU A 890 20.57 -38.99 30.18
CA GLU A 890 20.43 -39.57 31.51
C GLU A 890 20.31 -38.50 32.60
N LYS A 891 21.12 -37.44 32.53
CA LYS A 891 21.08 -36.31 33.46
C LYS A 891 19.71 -35.62 33.44
N ILE A 892 19.17 -35.34 32.25
CA ILE A 892 17.87 -34.64 32.13
C ILE A 892 16.67 -35.54 32.41
N ALA A 893 16.77 -36.85 32.16
CA ALA A 893 15.76 -37.84 32.54
C ALA A 893 15.59 -37.98 34.06
N LYS A 894 16.65 -37.72 34.83
CA LYS A 894 16.62 -37.73 36.29
C LYS A 894 16.29 -36.35 36.89
N ALA A 895 15.99 -35.35 36.06
CA ALA A 895 15.75 -34.00 36.54
C ALA A 895 14.41 -33.87 37.29
N ARG A 896 14.40 -33.01 38.32
CA ARG A 896 13.17 -32.69 39.08
C ARG A 896 12.09 -32.08 38.19
N GLN A 897 12.48 -31.25 37.22
CA GLN A 897 11.56 -30.60 36.29
C GLN A 897 11.08 -31.61 35.25
N TRP A 898 9.79 -31.91 35.24
CA TRP A 898 9.21 -32.92 34.33
C TRP A 898 9.39 -32.56 32.85
N ARG A 899 9.45 -31.28 32.50
CA ARG A 899 9.71 -30.82 31.11
C ARG A 899 11.08 -31.28 30.59
N LEU A 900 12.10 -31.33 31.45
CA LEU A 900 13.41 -31.87 31.07
C LEU A 900 13.37 -33.39 30.90
N ARG A 901 12.57 -34.09 31.70
CA ARG A 901 12.35 -35.53 31.53
C ARG A 901 11.57 -35.86 30.26
N LEU A 902 10.59 -35.03 29.90
CA LEU A 902 9.88 -35.11 28.63
C LEU A 902 10.86 -34.98 27.45
N LEU A 903 11.71 -33.95 27.47
CA LEU A 903 12.75 -33.74 26.43
C LEU A 903 13.72 -34.93 26.34
N ALA A 904 14.06 -35.56 27.47
CA ALA A 904 14.90 -36.75 27.48
C ALA A 904 14.30 -37.89 26.64
N VAL A 905 13.00 -38.12 26.78
CA VAL A 905 12.28 -39.15 26.06
C VAL A 905 12.07 -38.80 24.59
N GLU A 906 11.73 -37.55 24.30
CA GLU A 906 11.61 -37.06 22.92
C GLU A 906 12.93 -37.16 22.15
N SER A 907 14.07 -37.06 22.85
CA SER A 907 15.39 -37.29 22.26
C SER A 907 15.57 -38.72 21.77
N VAL A 908 15.00 -39.71 22.48
CA VAL A 908 15.06 -41.13 22.08
C VAL A 908 14.19 -41.38 20.85
N GLN A 909 13.04 -40.70 20.74
CA GLN A 909 12.19 -40.81 19.55
C GLN A 909 12.89 -40.32 18.27
N LYS A 910 13.82 -39.38 18.40
CA LYS A 910 14.57 -38.79 17.28
C LYS A 910 15.77 -39.62 16.84
N TRP A 911 16.12 -40.68 17.59
CA TRP A 911 17.23 -41.56 17.23
C TRP A 911 16.94 -42.27 15.91
N SER A 912 17.83 -42.14 14.92
CA SER A 912 17.64 -42.75 13.59
C SER A 912 18.25 -44.14 13.47
N ARG A 913 19.38 -44.40 14.12
CA ARG A 913 20.10 -45.68 14.06
C ARG A 913 19.30 -46.84 14.72
N PRO A 914 19.20 -48.02 14.09
CA PRO A 914 18.53 -49.20 14.66
C PRO A 914 19.04 -49.64 16.04
N SER A 915 20.34 -49.52 16.27
CA SER A 915 20.98 -49.87 17.54
C SER A 915 20.85 -48.72 18.54
N VAL A 916 19.69 -48.60 19.20
CA VAL A 916 19.48 -47.63 20.29
C VAL A 916 20.33 -48.02 21.50
N PRO A 917 21.09 -47.09 22.11
CA PRO A 917 21.92 -47.38 23.28
C PRO A 917 21.12 -48.03 24.43
N PRO A 918 21.61 -49.13 25.05
CA PRO A 918 20.88 -49.85 26.10
C PRO A 918 20.48 -48.97 27.29
N THR A 919 21.31 -47.99 27.65
CA THR A 919 21.01 -47.02 28.70
C THR A 919 19.77 -46.20 28.39
N LEU A 920 19.58 -45.77 27.13
CA LEU A 920 18.41 -45.02 26.71
C LEU A 920 17.15 -45.90 26.70
N VAL A 921 17.29 -47.18 26.33
CA VAL A 921 16.21 -48.16 26.43
C VAL A 921 15.73 -48.31 27.88
N VAL A 922 16.64 -48.57 28.82
CA VAL A 922 16.32 -48.72 30.24
C VAL A 922 15.66 -47.45 30.80
N LEU A 923 16.18 -46.29 30.40
CA LEU A 923 15.63 -44.99 30.78
C LEU A 923 14.21 -44.81 30.28
N THR A 924 13.94 -45.06 28.99
CA THR A 924 12.59 -44.97 28.40
C THR A 924 11.62 -45.89 29.13
N LEU A 925 12.01 -47.14 29.37
CA LEU A 925 11.17 -48.11 30.09
C LEU A 925 10.88 -47.65 31.53
N SER A 926 11.86 -47.05 32.22
CA SER A 926 11.64 -46.50 33.56
C SER A 926 10.69 -45.30 33.58
N LEU A 927 10.70 -44.46 32.54
CA LEU A 927 9.84 -43.28 32.43
C LEU A 927 8.40 -43.62 32.02
N LEU A 928 8.11 -44.87 31.66
CA LEU A 928 6.72 -45.37 31.57
C LEU A 928 6.00 -45.28 32.92
N GLU A 929 6.74 -45.31 34.02
CA GLU A 929 6.22 -45.20 35.39
C GLU A 929 6.28 -43.78 35.96
N ASP A 930 6.58 -42.75 35.14
CA ASP A 930 6.72 -41.37 35.63
C ASP A 930 5.44 -40.85 36.28
N SER A 931 5.59 -40.07 37.35
CA SER A 931 4.49 -39.34 37.99
C SER A 931 3.62 -38.48 37.05
N VAL A 932 4.19 -37.96 35.97
CA VAL A 932 3.53 -37.01 35.04
C VAL A 932 3.04 -37.73 33.79
N CYS A 933 1.75 -37.59 33.49
CA CYS A 933 1.08 -38.26 32.35
C CYS A 933 1.75 -37.97 31.00
N GLN A 934 2.10 -36.71 30.71
CA GLN A 934 2.74 -36.35 29.44
C GLN A 934 4.11 -37.04 29.24
N VAL A 935 4.88 -37.22 30.32
CA VAL A 935 6.16 -37.95 30.26
C VAL A 935 5.91 -39.42 29.93
N ARG A 936 4.91 -40.05 30.58
CA ARG A 936 4.53 -41.45 30.29
C ARG A 936 4.09 -41.65 28.85
N LEU A 937 3.21 -40.78 28.32
CA LEU A 937 2.73 -40.89 26.94
C LEU A 937 3.85 -40.70 25.91
N SER A 938 4.79 -39.79 26.20
CA SER A 938 6.01 -39.65 25.39
C SER A 938 6.90 -40.89 25.49
N ALA A 939 7.00 -41.52 26.68
CA ALA A 939 7.79 -42.74 26.88
C ALA A 939 7.18 -43.93 26.14
N VAL A 940 5.85 -43.99 26.08
CA VAL A 940 5.12 -44.93 25.23
C VAL A 940 5.44 -44.70 23.75
N SER A 941 5.44 -43.45 23.29
CA SER A 941 5.79 -43.13 21.89
C SER A 941 7.25 -43.48 21.57
N ALA A 942 8.17 -43.25 22.51
CA ALA A 942 9.57 -43.66 22.39
C ALA A 942 9.74 -45.20 22.37
N LEU A 943 8.98 -45.94 23.17
CA LEU A 943 8.96 -47.41 23.14
C LEU A 943 8.52 -47.94 21.77
N VAL A 944 7.45 -47.38 21.21
CA VAL A 944 6.97 -47.74 19.87
C VAL A 944 8.07 -47.48 18.85
N ARG A 945 8.70 -46.31 18.90
CA ARG A 945 9.81 -45.97 18.00
C ARG A 945 11.02 -46.90 18.13
N ILE A 946 11.41 -47.27 19.36
CA ILE A 946 12.49 -48.26 19.57
C ILE A 946 12.09 -49.61 18.95
N THR A 947 10.82 -49.99 19.05
CA THR A 947 10.31 -51.23 18.46
C THR A 947 10.33 -51.19 16.93
N GLU A 948 9.96 -50.06 16.31
CA GLU A 948 10.06 -49.87 14.86
C GLU A 948 11.51 -50.04 14.36
N LEU A 949 12.47 -49.53 15.13
CA LEU A 949 13.89 -49.58 14.79
C LEU A 949 14.55 -50.94 15.07
N SER A 950 14.16 -51.60 16.16
CA SER A 950 14.80 -52.82 16.67
C SER A 950 14.06 -54.10 16.29
N GLY A 951 12.82 -54.00 15.80
CA GLY A 951 11.97 -55.13 15.41
C GLY A 951 11.17 -55.76 16.56
N SER A 952 10.22 -56.63 16.20
CA SER A 952 9.30 -57.30 17.14
C SER A 952 10.00 -58.31 18.07
N GLU A 953 11.14 -58.87 17.67
CA GLU A 953 11.96 -59.75 18.51
C GLU A 953 12.55 -59.02 19.72
N TRP A 954 12.96 -57.76 19.54
CA TRP A 954 13.38 -56.90 20.64
C TRP A 954 12.21 -56.62 21.60
N LEU A 955 11.03 -56.33 21.06
CA LEU A 955 9.83 -56.14 21.89
C LEU A 955 9.55 -57.40 22.72
N ALA A 956 9.68 -58.59 22.14
CA ALA A 956 9.46 -59.86 22.83
C ALA A 956 10.42 -60.09 23.98
N SER A 957 11.70 -59.82 23.76
CA SER A 957 12.75 -60.08 24.74
C SER A 957 12.84 -59.03 25.84
N THR A 958 12.57 -57.76 25.52
CA THR A 958 12.91 -56.63 26.40
C THR A 958 11.74 -55.68 26.67
N GLY A 959 10.99 -55.27 25.64
CA GLY A 959 10.02 -54.17 25.73
C GLY A 959 8.64 -54.55 26.27
N LEU A 960 8.17 -55.77 26.01
CA LEU A 960 6.79 -56.18 26.29
C LEU A 960 6.52 -56.41 27.78
N ALA A 961 7.43 -57.09 28.49
CA ALA A 961 7.24 -57.40 29.91
C ALA A 961 7.03 -56.14 30.80
N PRO A 962 7.81 -55.06 30.64
CA PRO A 962 7.54 -53.80 31.33
C PRO A 962 6.15 -53.22 31.05
N VAL A 963 5.69 -53.24 29.79
CA VAL A 963 4.34 -52.75 29.42
C VAL A 963 3.25 -53.56 30.11
N LEU A 964 3.37 -54.90 30.11
CA LEU A 964 2.40 -55.77 30.75
C LEU A 964 2.38 -55.57 32.27
N ASN A 965 3.54 -55.34 32.90
CA ASN A 965 3.61 -55.06 34.33
C ASN A 965 2.79 -53.81 34.72
N LEU A 966 2.73 -52.77 33.88
CA LEU A 966 1.94 -51.56 34.13
C LEU A 966 0.44 -51.86 34.31
N LEU A 967 -0.06 -52.92 33.68
CA LEU A 967 -1.46 -53.30 33.73
C LEU A 967 -1.88 -53.83 35.12
N ASP A 968 -0.94 -54.19 35.98
CA ASP A 968 -1.19 -54.62 37.36
C ASP A 968 -0.86 -53.55 38.40
N GLN A 969 -0.46 -52.35 37.97
CA GLN A 969 -0.11 -51.23 38.84
C GLN A 969 -1.31 -50.29 39.09
N SER A 970 -1.04 -49.09 39.60
CA SER A 970 -2.06 -48.05 39.83
C SER A 970 -2.83 -47.68 38.55
N PHE A 971 -4.06 -47.18 38.71
CA PHE A 971 -4.94 -46.75 37.62
C PHE A 971 -4.23 -45.93 36.53
N GLN A 972 -3.41 -44.95 36.92
CA GLN A 972 -2.71 -44.08 35.97
C GLN A 972 -1.65 -44.80 35.12
N LEU A 973 -1.02 -45.83 35.68
CA LEU A 973 -0.03 -46.66 35.00
C LEU A 973 -0.71 -47.70 34.10
N GLN A 974 -1.85 -48.24 34.54
CA GLN A 974 -2.69 -49.12 33.72
C GLN A 974 -3.13 -48.42 32.43
N LEU A 975 -3.52 -47.15 32.52
CA LEU A 975 -3.85 -46.36 31.32
C LEU A 975 -2.66 -46.18 30.37
N ALA A 976 -1.44 -46.00 30.89
CA ALA A 976 -0.24 -45.89 30.06
C ALA A 976 0.12 -47.22 29.39
N GLY A 977 -0.01 -48.34 30.12
CA GLY A 977 0.19 -49.68 29.56
C GLY A 977 -0.82 -50.02 28.46
N LEU A 978 -2.11 -49.69 28.66
CA LEU A 978 -3.13 -49.86 27.62
C LEU A 978 -2.85 -48.99 26.39
N GLU A 979 -2.42 -47.74 26.59
CA GLU A 979 -2.05 -46.88 25.47
C GLU A 979 -0.84 -47.42 24.69
N ALA A 980 0.16 -47.98 25.38
CA ALA A 980 1.29 -48.64 24.73
C ALA A 980 0.85 -49.83 23.87
N LEU A 981 0.00 -50.70 24.41
CA LEU A 981 -0.54 -51.83 23.66
C LEU A 981 -1.36 -51.37 22.44
N ARG A 982 -2.15 -50.31 22.60
CA ARG A 982 -2.92 -49.71 21.50
C ARG A 982 -2.01 -49.24 20.36
N LEU A 983 -0.95 -48.48 20.67
CA LEU A 983 -0.04 -47.99 19.64
C LEU A 983 0.79 -49.11 18.99
N LEU A 984 1.25 -50.09 19.78
CA LEU A 984 1.96 -51.26 19.26
C LEU A 984 1.05 -52.09 18.32
N ALA A 985 -0.23 -52.22 18.66
CA ALA A 985 -1.23 -52.89 17.83
C ALA A 985 -1.46 -52.12 16.52
N ASN A 986 -1.67 -50.81 16.59
CA ASN A 986 -1.84 -49.98 15.39
C ASN A 986 -0.62 -50.05 14.45
N GLY A 987 0.59 -50.11 15.01
CA GLY A 987 1.84 -50.23 14.25
C GLY A 987 2.14 -51.64 13.74
N HIS A 988 1.32 -52.65 14.06
CA HIS A 988 1.58 -54.07 13.74
C HIS A 988 2.96 -54.55 14.23
N LEU A 989 3.37 -54.06 15.41
CA LEU A 989 4.73 -54.26 15.93
C LEU A 989 4.88 -55.50 16.83
N MET A 990 3.80 -56.27 17.02
CA MET A 990 3.78 -57.48 17.82
C MET A 990 3.77 -58.73 16.93
N ALA A 991 4.58 -59.72 17.28
CA ALA A 991 4.54 -61.04 16.64
C ALA A 991 3.31 -61.85 17.11
N ALA A 992 2.88 -62.82 16.30
CA ALA A 992 1.70 -63.65 16.58
C ALA A 992 1.71 -64.31 17.97
N ALA A 993 2.86 -64.84 18.41
CA ALA A 993 2.99 -65.47 19.74
C ALA A 993 2.81 -64.50 20.91
N GLN A 994 3.13 -63.21 20.71
CA GLN A 994 2.93 -62.16 21.72
C GLN A 994 1.48 -61.68 21.75
N LEU A 995 0.84 -61.63 20.57
CA LEU A 995 -0.56 -61.24 20.43
C LEU A 995 -1.47 -62.14 21.25
N ASP A 996 -1.29 -63.47 21.23
CA ASP A 996 -2.11 -64.38 22.02
C ASP A 996 -2.04 -64.06 23.52
N LEU A 997 -0.84 -63.85 24.07
CA LEU A 997 -0.64 -63.48 25.48
C LEU A 997 -1.28 -62.12 25.81
N VAL A 998 -1.12 -61.13 24.92
CA VAL A 998 -1.68 -59.78 25.11
C VAL A 998 -3.20 -59.82 25.07
N VAL A 999 -3.79 -60.60 24.16
CA VAL A 999 -5.24 -60.77 24.02
C VAL A 999 -5.83 -61.38 25.28
N ASP A 1000 -5.26 -62.47 25.79
CA ASP A 1000 -5.74 -63.11 27.03
C ASP A 1000 -5.78 -62.11 28.19
N LEU A 1001 -4.72 -61.31 28.33
CA LEU A 1001 -4.60 -60.33 29.40
C LEU A 1001 -5.55 -59.14 29.22
N LEU A 1002 -5.74 -58.68 27.98
CA LEU A 1002 -6.74 -57.64 27.64
C LEU A 1002 -8.17 -58.12 27.91
N ILE A 1003 -8.51 -59.38 27.60
CA ILE A 1003 -9.83 -59.96 27.91
C ILE A 1003 -10.08 -59.96 29.42
N VAL A 1004 -9.07 -60.34 30.21
CA VAL A 1004 -9.16 -60.26 31.67
C VAL A 1004 -9.38 -58.83 32.15
N LYS A 1005 -8.70 -57.83 31.57
CA LYS A 1005 -8.91 -56.42 31.94
C LYS A 1005 -10.26 -55.88 31.47
N ALA A 1006 -10.73 -56.26 30.30
CA ALA A 1006 -12.03 -55.88 29.74
C ALA A 1006 -13.20 -56.41 30.55
N THR A 1007 -13.10 -57.65 31.07
CA THR A 1007 -14.19 -58.33 31.80
C THR A 1007 -14.11 -58.18 33.32
N LYS A 1008 -12.90 -58.21 33.92
CA LYS A 1008 -12.72 -58.32 35.39
C LYS A 1008 -12.20 -57.06 36.08
N SER A 1009 -11.86 -55.99 35.35
CA SER A 1009 -11.38 -54.75 35.98
C SER A 1009 -12.50 -54.04 36.76
N LYS A 1010 -12.18 -53.57 37.97
CA LYS A 1010 -13.11 -52.80 38.82
C LYS A 1010 -13.37 -51.38 38.29
N THR A 1011 -12.60 -50.91 37.30
CA THR A 1011 -12.69 -49.55 36.77
C THR A 1011 -13.18 -49.54 35.32
N ASP A 1012 -14.29 -48.84 35.08
CA ASP A 1012 -14.99 -48.79 33.80
C ASP A 1012 -14.09 -48.28 32.67
N SER A 1013 -13.31 -47.22 32.91
CA SER A 1013 -12.40 -46.66 31.90
C SER A 1013 -11.34 -47.66 31.44
N ILE A 1014 -10.89 -48.57 32.31
CA ILE A 1014 -9.94 -49.63 31.96
C ILE A 1014 -10.64 -50.70 31.13
N ARG A 1015 -11.86 -51.09 31.53
CA ARG A 1015 -12.66 -52.07 30.77
C ARG A 1015 -12.90 -51.60 29.34
N VAL A 1016 -13.41 -50.38 29.18
CA VAL A 1016 -13.71 -49.77 27.87
C VAL A 1016 -12.46 -49.64 27.00
N LYS A 1017 -11.33 -49.20 27.57
CA LYS A 1017 -10.08 -49.07 26.79
C LYS A 1017 -9.50 -50.42 26.38
N ALA A 1018 -9.54 -51.43 27.26
CA ALA A 1018 -9.07 -52.77 26.92
C ALA A 1018 -9.94 -53.38 25.81
N ASP A 1019 -11.26 -53.18 25.89
CA ASP A 1019 -12.22 -53.64 24.88
C ASP A 1019 -11.97 -52.98 23.51
N ALA A 1020 -11.77 -51.66 23.50
CA ALA A 1020 -11.45 -50.93 22.26
C ALA A 1020 -10.15 -51.41 21.59
N ILE A 1021 -9.14 -51.85 22.36
CA ILE A 1021 -7.90 -52.41 21.81
C ILE A 1021 -8.16 -53.79 21.19
N LEU A 1022 -8.99 -54.63 21.83
CA LEU A 1022 -9.40 -55.93 21.29
C LEU A 1022 -10.16 -55.75 19.96
N ASP A 1023 -11.06 -54.77 19.89
CA ASP A 1023 -11.76 -54.42 18.66
C ASP A 1023 -10.78 -54.00 17.56
N THR A 1024 -9.82 -53.12 17.91
CA THR A 1024 -8.75 -52.67 16.99
C THR A 1024 -7.93 -53.84 16.43
N LEU A 1025 -7.56 -54.80 17.27
CA LEU A 1025 -6.83 -56.01 16.87
C LEU A 1025 -7.65 -56.91 15.94
N SER A 1026 -8.97 -56.93 16.14
CA SER A 1026 -9.90 -57.70 15.30
C SER A 1026 -10.15 -57.05 13.94
N GLU A 1027 -10.32 -55.73 13.91
CA GLU A 1027 -10.59 -54.95 12.70
C GLU A 1027 -9.36 -54.87 11.79
N SER A 1028 -8.17 -54.80 12.39
CA SER A 1028 -6.89 -54.86 11.66
C SER A 1028 -6.51 -56.26 11.17
N GLY A 1029 -7.29 -57.30 11.51
CA GLY A 1029 -7.05 -58.68 11.09
C GLY A 1029 -5.84 -59.36 11.76
N GLN A 1030 -5.25 -58.73 12.79
CA GLN A 1030 -4.15 -59.31 13.57
C GLN A 1030 -4.62 -60.51 14.40
N VAL A 1031 -5.87 -60.49 14.86
CA VAL A 1031 -6.50 -61.58 15.62
C VAL A 1031 -7.92 -61.81 15.11
N ALA A 1032 -8.32 -63.07 14.94
CA ALA A 1032 -9.67 -63.38 14.47
C ALA A 1032 -10.74 -63.00 15.52
N ARG A 1033 -11.75 -62.20 15.11
CA ARG A 1033 -12.85 -61.75 15.97
C ARG A 1033 -13.55 -62.89 16.73
N ALA A 1034 -13.75 -64.03 16.07
CA ALA A 1034 -14.35 -65.22 16.68
C ALA A 1034 -13.56 -65.74 17.90
N LYS A 1035 -12.23 -65.67 17.85
CA LYS A 1035 -11.37 -66.09 18.98
C LYS A 1035 -11.52 -65.16 20.18
N ILE A 1036 -11.68 -63.85 19.95
CA ILE A 1036 -11.85 -62.86 21.01
C ILE A 1036 -13.21 -63.04 21.70
N GLU A 1037 -14.28 -63.20 20.93
CA GLU A 1037 -15.65 -63.41 21.47
C GLU A 1037 -15.77 -64.72 22.27
N GLU A 1038 -15.19 -65.81 21.77
CA GLU A 1038 -15.18 -67.11 22.47
C GLU A 1038 -14.42 -67.02 23.80
N ALA A 1039 -13.27 -66.36 23.82
CA ALA A 1039 -12.47 -66.16 25.03
C ALA A 1039 -13.11 -65.17 26.03
N LYS A 1040 -13.82 -64.12 25.56
CA LYS A 1040 -14.62 -63.23 26.41
C LYS A 1040 -15.76 -63.98 27.11
N ALA A 1041 -16.52 -64.79 26.36
CA ALA A 1041 -17.63 -65.59 26.91
C ALA A 1041 -17.14 -66.58 28.00
N SER A 1042 -16.01 -67.26 27.76
CA SER A 1042 -15.41 -68.15 28.75
C SER A 1042 -14.91 -67.42 30.01
N ALA A 1043 -14.40 -66.18 29.86
CA ALA A 1043 -13.92 -65.38 30.97
C ALA A 1043 -15.05 -64.82 31.87
N GLU A 1044 -16.22 -64.53 31.28
CA GLU A 1044 -17.44 -64.11 31.99
C GLU A 1044 -18.09 -65.28 32.75
N GLU A 1045 -18.14 -66.49 32.17
CA GLU A 1045 -18.66 -67.70 32.85
C GLU A 1045 -17.82 -68.12 34.07
N ALA A 1046 -16.53 -67.77 34.10
CA ALA A 1046 -15.61 -68.07 35.20
C ALA A 1046 -15.64 -67.06 36.36
N ALA A 1047 -16.48 -66.01 36.32
CA ALA A 1047 -16.60 -65.02 37.39
C ALA A 1047 -17.56 -65.51 38.50
N PRO A 1048 -17.17 -65.49 39.80
CA PRO A 1048 -18.07 -65.89 40.87
C PRO A 1048 -19.24 -64.91 41.02
N ALA A 1049 -20.47 -65.45 41.05
CA ALA A 1049 -21.69 -64.69 41.31
C ALA A 1049 -21.65 -64.02 42.69
N SER A 1050 -21.20 -62.76 42.76
CA SER A 1050 -21.56 -61.89 43.89
C SER A 1050 -21.35 -60.41 43.57
N VAL A 1051 -22.37 -59.66 43.99
CA VAL A 1051 -22.51 -58.21 44.16
C VAL A 1051 -23.15 -57.46 43.00
N GLU A 1052 -24.35 -56.98 43.32
CA GLU A 1052 -25.28 -56.15 42.57
C GLU A 1052 -24.64 -54.94 41.87
N SER A 1053 -25.11 -54.72 40.66
CA SER A 1053 -24.96 -53.50 39.87
C SER A 1053 -25.54 -52.28 40.62
N PRO A 1054 -24.81 -51.16 40.78
CA PRO A 1054 -25.45 -49.87 40.85
C PRO A 1054 -25.74 -49.35 39.44
N GLU A 1055 -26.85 -48.65 39.33
CA GLU A 1055 -27.51 -48.16 38.13
C GLU A 1055 -26.60 -47.52 37.06
N ARG A 1056 -26.94 -47.78 35.80
CA ARG A 1056 -26.53 -46.96 34.64
C ARG A 1056 -26.94 -45.51 34.87
N VAL A 1057 -25.99 -44.63 35.16
CA VAL A 1057 -26.16 -43.19 34.98
C VAL A 1057 -25.72 -42.82 33.56
N ALA A 1058 -26.58 -42.07 32.87
CA ALA A 1058 -26.43 -41.60 31.51
C ALA A 1058 -25.19 -40.70 31.32
N PRO A 1059 -24.67 -40.54 30.09
CA PRO A 1059 -23.48 -39.73 29.84
C PRO A 1059 -23.83 -38.23 29.89
N GLU A 1060 -23.29 -37.51 30.87
CA GLU A 1060 -23.11 -36.06 30.76
C GLU A 1060 -21.84 -35.78 29.95
N GLN A 1061 -21.99 -34.94 28.92
CA GLN A 1061 -20.95 -34.46 28.04
C GLN A 1061 -20.07 -33.42 28.76
N HIS A 1062 -18.75 -33.63 28.74
CA HIS A 1062 -17.75 -32.56 28.83
C HIS A 1062 -16.51 -32.91 28.02
#